data_AF-A0A0Q4CPZ5-F1
#
_entry.id   AF-A0A0Q4CPZ5-F1
#
_cell.length_a   1.000
_cell.length_b   1.000
_cell.length_c   1.000
_cell.angle_alpha   90.00
_cell.angle_beta   90.00
_cell.angle_gamma   90.00
#
_symmetry.space_group_name_H-M   'P 1'
#
loop_
_entity.id
_entity.type
_entity.pdbx_description
1 polymer ?
#
loop_
_entity_poly.entity_id
_entity_poly.type
_entity_poly.pdbx_seq_one_letter_code
_entity_poly.pdbx_strand_id
1 'polypeptide(L)'
;MSKPIFFDPTGRRGIWARRGVALLILAVVLAAIAFATTLVLTPRTLGMPLPFARRHGETFTPRGDGLAKHRSWLPRSSAPSPNSPLTIGFYVPDTAGGLSSLQRHMAGMDWVVPAFITVVGQQVHAIDDPRLAQLLAGTRHAPKVLPMVQNLTDENWDGAGAARMLADPTARAALVAQLAGYVQAHHSAGLVMDYESLPTAAVAHYPAFLAQLHAALPKGATLAVTAPAGDPDWRLRDVARATDRVILMAYDEHWESGTPGPIASQPWFVGQVEQAMRQVGRDKLVVALGSYAYDWHDGGADALSIEEAWLAAHDSSAQIGFDRSSGNAGFTYDDERGSRHQVWMLDAATSWNELAALRRMGLDDVALWRLGSEDAGIWNDLAAFRTADRVPRINRLQSAVNVDVEGSGEVLRITNRPTDGQRALQFDRNGMIADERYTDLPTPYVVQRAGAADPKAIALTFDDGPDATWTPPILDALEKAGVPATFFVIGENALEHPSLLQRMVRDGDEIGNHSYTHPNLATTGERTTKLELNATQRLIQAYTGRSTTLFRAPYFGDAEPTTMDEIAPALLAQDLGYTVVGLHVDPNDWQRPGTDSIVRQVVEQVEEASVDSSRNVVLLHDGGGNRQQTVEALPWIVKILKAKGYHFVTASQLVGVPRAAAMPAVTGRDLVAVRTDVAIFIVLAAISVGLAWLFYLAIGLGMARAVLMAALAWFQSLRQRPTPPDYHPSVSVIIPAYNEERVIADSVARVLASDYPGLQVIVADDGSKDATSQVVRDRFASDPRVTLLTLVNGGKAAALNRALLQAEGEVIIALDADTQFEPTTIARLARWFADPKLGAVAGDARVGNRVNLVTRWQAVEYIAAQNLERRALAGFDAMTVVPGAVGAWRRAALDAVGGYPEDTLAEDQDLTIAIQRAGWRVTYDPRAVAWTEAPESFKALAKQRYRWAFGTLQCLWKHRRVLMTGKPGGLARIGLPQAWLFQIFFAAISPLIDLALILSIVGTAVRVAQHGWAQTSGDVGQMGLYWLCFTAIDVACGWVAYRLDGNKARYPAHLLVAQRLVYRQIMYWVVLRAIASAIGGFVVGWGKLERSGRVEAA
;
A
#
# COMPACT_ATOMS: atom_id res chain seq x y z
N MET A 1 -35.94 40.48 -35.99
CA MET A 1 -34.90 39.89 -35.12
C MET A 1 -34.58 38.51 -35.64
N SER A 2 -33.33 38.27 -36.02
CA SER A 2 -32.83 36.94 -36.35
C SER A 2 -32.91 36.04 -35.12
N LYS A 3 -33.27 34.77 -35.30
CA LYS A 3 -33.41 33.82 -34.19
C LYS A 3 -32.01 33.40 -33.74
N PRO A 4 -31.60 33.61 -32.47
CA PRO A 4 -30.24 33.29 -32.04
C PRO A 4 -29.88 31.82 -32.26
N ILE A 5 -28.62 31.55 -32.64
CA ILE A 5 -28.15 30.18 -32.85
C ILE A 5 -28.27 29.38 -31.54
N PHE A 6 -28.79 28.15 -31.65
CA PHE A 6 -29.19 27.25 -30.57
C PHE A 6 -30.47 27.61 -29.80
N PHE A 7 -31.13 28.74 -30.02
CA PHE A 7 -32.36 29.03 -29.25
C PHE A 7 -33.48 28.01 -29.53
N ASP A 8 -33.96 27.32 -28.50
CA ASP A 8 -35.14 26.43 -28.54
C ASP A 8 -36.26 27.01 -27.66
N PRO A 9 -37.25 27.70 -28.24
CA PRO A 9 -38.35 28.29 -27.47
C PRO A 9 -39.30 27.22 -26.88
N THR A 10 -39.23 25.96 -27.33
CA THR A 10 -40.11 24.89 -26.84
C THR A 10 -39.61 24.26 -25.54
N GLY A 11 -38.33 24.45 -25.20
CA GLY A 11 -37.66 23.82 -24.06
C GLY A 11 -37.54 22.29 -24.14
N ARG A 12 -38.05 21.66 -25.22
CA ARG A 12 -38.09 20.19 -25.37
C ARG A 12 -36.68 19.61 -25.43
N ARG A 13 -35.74 20.29 -26.10
CA ARG A 13 -34.36 19.80 -26.22
C ARG A 13 -33.66 19.69 -24.86
N GLY A 14 -33.85 20.67 -24.00
CA GLY A 14 -33.31 20.65 -22.63
C GLY A 14 -33.91 19.55 -21.75
N ILE A 15 -35.20 19.23 -21.91
CA ILE A 15 -35.86 18.12 -21.18
C ILE A 15 -35.29 16.77 -21.62
N TRP A 16 -35.20 16.52 -22.93
CA TRP A 16 -34.66 15.26 -23.45
C TRP A 16 -33.19 15.07 -23.10
N ALA A 17 -32.38 16.12 -23.17
CA ALA A 17 -30.97 16.06 -22.77
C ALA A 17 -30.82 15.68 -21.29
N ARG A 18 -31.57 16.32 -20.39
CA ARG A 18 -31.53 15.99 -18.95
C ARG A 18 -31.99 14.56 -18.67
N ARG A 19 -33.05 14.10 -19.36
CA ARG A 19 -33.52 12.71 -19.24
C ARG A 19 -32.47 11.72 -19.73
N GLY A 20 -31.81 11.99 -20.85
CA GLY A 20 -30.73 11.15 -21.38
C GLY A 20 -29.56 11.03 -20.40
N VAL A 21 -29.10 12.15 -19.84
CA VAL A 21 -28.03 12.15 -18.82
C VAL A 21 -28.47 11.42 -17.55
N ALA A 22 -29.70 11.65 -17.07
CA ALA A 22 -30.22 10.96 -15.89
C ALA A 22 -30.32 9.44 -16.10
N LEU A 23 -30.76 8.99 -17.28
CA LEU A 23 -30.81 7.57 -17.64
C LEU A 23 -29.40 6.96 -17.71
N LEU A 24 -28.43 7.67 -18.26
CA LEU A 24 -27.03 7.22 -18.29
C LEU A 24 -26.48 7.07 -16.87
N ILE A 25 -26.67 8.08 -16.00
CA ILE A 25 -26.23 8.02 -14.60
C ILE A 25 -26.91 6.85 -13.87
N LEU A 26 -28.21 6.67 -14.06
CA LEU A 26 -28.95 5.56 -13.46
C LEU A 26 -28.42 4.21 -13.92
N ALA A 27 -28.13 4.05 -15.22
CA ALA A 27 -27.55 2.83 -15.76
C ALA A 27 -26.17 2.51 -15.14
N VAL A 28 -25.31 3.53 -14.99
CA VAL A 28 -24.00 3.38 -14.33
C VAL A 28 -24.16 3.00 -12.86
N VAL A 29 -25.07 3.65 -12.13
CA VAL A 29 -25.32 3.33 -10.71
C VAL A 29 -25.87 1.92 -10.54
N LEU A 30 -26.83 1.50 -11.38
CA LEU A 30 -27.38 0.15 -11.33
C LEU A 30 -26.32 -0.91 -11.66
N ALA A 31 -25.45 -0.65 -12.64
CA ALA A 31 -24.33 -1.54 -12.95
C ALA A 31 -23.34 -1.64 -11.78
N ALA A 32 -23.00 -0.52 -11.13
CA ALA A 32 -22.12 -0.50 -9.96
C ALA A 32 -22.73 -1.25 -8.76
N ILE A 33 -24.03 -1.10 -8.51
CA ILE A 33 -24.72 -1.83 -7.44
C ILE A 33 -24.74 -3.33 -7.74
N ALA A 34 -25.02 -3.72 -8.99
CA ALA A 34 -24.98 -5.12 -9.42
C ALA A 34 -23.59 -5.73 -9.17
N PHE A 35 -22.53 -5.03 -9.58
CA PHE A 35 -21.14 -5.43 -9.36
C PHE A 35 -20.76 -5.55 -7.88
N ALA A 36 -21.13 -4.56 -7.07
CA ALA A 36 -20.85 -4.61 -5.63
C ALA A 36 -21.57 -5.80 -4.95
N THR A 37 -22.77 -6.12 -5.43
CA THR A 37 -23.55 -7.23 -4.90
C THR A 37 -22.91 -8.59 -5.24
N THR A 38 -22.37 -8.75 -6.45
CA THR A 38 -21.71 -10.00 -6.86
C THR A 38 -20.37 -10.24 -6.16
N LEU A 39 -19.65 -9.16 -5.82
CA LEU A 39 -18.42 -9.20 -4.99
C LEU A 39 -18.69 -9.61 -3.53
N VAL A 40 -19.80 -9.14 -2.95
CA VAL A 40 -20.15 -9.48 -1.56
C VAL A 40 -20.76 -10.88 -1.45
N LEU A 41 -21.52 -11.31 -2.46
CA LEU A 41 -22.23 -12.59 -2.47
C LEU A 41 -21.48 -13.73 -3.18
N THR A 42 -20.14 -13.67 -3.27
CA THR A 42 -19.34 -14.78 -3.83
C THR A 42 -19.59 -16.05 -3.02
N PRO A 43 -20.12 -17.13 -3.63
CA PRO A 43 -20.37 -18.37 -2.91
C PRO A 43 -19.05 -18.94 -2.39
N ARG A 44 -19.07 -19.40 -1.13
CA ARG A 44 -17.92 -20.08 -0.54
C ARG A 44 -17.59 -21.32 -1.37
N THR A 45 -16.35 -21.44 -1.80
CA THR A 45 -15.83 -22.68 -2.36
C THR A 45 -15.75 -23.71 -1.25
N LEU A 46 -16.07 -24.98 -1.55
CA LEU A 46 -15.81 -26.06 -0.61
C LEU A 46 -14.30 -26.23 -0.51
N GLY A 47 -13.75 -26.03 0.70
CA GLY A 47 -12.32 -26.23 0.95
C GLY A 47 -11.89 -27.66 0.60
N MET A 48 -10.61 -27.80 0.24
CA MET A 48 -10.02 -29.08 -0.13
C MET A 48 -9.98 -30.04 1.08
N PRO A 49 -10.49 -31.28 0.99
CA PRO A 49 -10.27 -32.27 2.05
C PRO A 49 -8.79 -32.68 2.03
N LEU A 50 -8.11 -32.56 3.16
CA LEU A 50 -6.71 -33.00 3.32
C LEU A 50 -6.70 -34.32 4.12
N PRO A 51 -5.94 -35.33 3.70
CA PRO A 51 -5.79 -36.57 4.45
C PRO A 51 -4.82 -36.35 5.62
N PHE A 52 -5.26 -36.67 6.84
CA PHE A 52 -4.44 -36.59 8.04
C PHE A 52 -4.49 -37.93 8.78
N ALA A 53 -3.33 -38.41 9.24
CA ALA A 53 -3.24 -39.60 10.09
C ALA A 53 -3.77 -39.27 11.49
N ARG A 54 -4.34 -40.26 12.18
CA ARG A 54 -4.83 -40.12 13.56
C ARG A 54 -4.14 -41.15 14.44
N ARG A 55 -3.60 -40.71 15.58
CA ARG A 55 -3.05 -41.59 16.61
C ARG A 55 -4.19 -42.19 17.46
N HIS A 56 -3.92 -43.33 18.10
CA HIS A 56 -4.92 -44.05 18.90
C HIS A 56 -4.46 -44.21 20.35
N GLY A 57 -5.29 -43.77 21.29
CA GLY A 57 -4.96 -43.73 22.71
C GLY A 57 -5.28 -45.04 23.40
N GLU A 58 -4.45 -45.41 24.35
CA GLU A 58 -4.66 -46.59 25.20
C GLU A 58 -5.00 -46.20 26.65
N THR A 59 -5.42 -47.20 27.43
CA THR A 59 -5.74 -47.00 28.85
C THR A 59 -4.46 -46.94 29.68
N PHE A 60 -4.12 -45.75 30.17
CA PHE A 60 -3.05 -45.59 31.16
C PHE A 60 -3.40 -46.34 32.44
N THR A 61 -2.58 -47.32 32.82
CA THR A 61 -2.74 -48.05 34.08
C THR A 61 -1.53 -47.73 34.96
N PRO A 62 -1.67 -46.88 35.99
CA PRO A 62 -0.58 -46.62 36.93
C PRO A 62 -0.10 -47.94 37.52
N ARG A 63 1.21 -48.19 37.56
CA ARG A 63 1.76 -49.36 38.27
C ARG A 63 1.54 -49.13 39.76
N GLY A 64 0.41 -49.63 40.26
CA GLY A 64 0.14 -49.72 41.68
C GLY A 64 1.06 -50.77 42.31
N ASP A 65 2.26 -50.37 42.73
CA ASP A 65 2.98 -51.14 43.73
C ASP A 65 2.18 -51.06 45.04
N GLY A 66 1.73 -52.22 45.48
CA GLY A 66 0.62 -52.38 46.41
C GLY A 66 0.78 -51.62 47.72
N LEU A 67 -0.33 -51.00 48.16
CA LEU A 67 -0.61 -50.63 49.56
C LEU A 67 0.62 -50.06 50.30
N ALA A 68 1.28 -49.06 49.71
CA ALA A 68 2.16 -48.19 50.48
C ALA A 68 1.29 -47.48 51.54
N LYS A 69 1.40 -47.91 52.80
CA LYS A 69 0.79 -47.27 53.97
C LYS A 69 0.86 -45.76 53.79
N HIS A 70 -0.27 -45.05 53.84
CA HIS A 70 -0.37 -43.59 53.81
C HIS A 70 0.71 -42.95 54.71
N ARG A 71 1.90 -42.73 54.16
CA ARG A 71 2.88 -41.82 54.72
C ARG A 71 2.36 -40.46 54.32
N SER A 72 2.14 -39.60 55.30
CA SER A 72 1.81 -38.20 55.06
C SER A 72 2.79 -37.64 54.03
N TRP A 73 2.31 -37.24 52.85
CA TRP A 73 3.05 -36.45 51.85
C TRP A 73 3.61 -35.14 52.42
N LEU A 74 3.15 -34.77 53.61
CA LEU A 74 3.55 -33.56 54.27
C LEU A 74 4.59 -33.82 55.36
N PRO A 75 5.66 -33.01 55.42
CA PRO A 75 6.68 -33.07 56.44
C PRO A 75 6.19 -32.49 57.78
N ARG A 76 7.04 -32.56 58.81
CA ARG A 76 6.78 -31.91 60.10
C ARG A 76 6.74 -30.38 59.93
N SER A 77 5.82 -29.73 60.62
CA SER A 77 5.69 -28.27 60.58
C SER A 77 6.88 -27.60 61.28
N SER A 78 7.48 -26.64 60.60
CA SER A 78 8.50 -25.72 61.10
C SER A 78 7.91 -24.31 61.24
N ALA A 79 8.57 -23.43 62.00
CA ALA A 79 8.19 -22.01 62.06
C ALA A 79 8.44 -21.32 60.70
N PRO A 80 7.64 -20.32 60.30
CA PRO A 80 7.84 -19.57 59.05
C PRO A 80 9.23 -18.93 58.94
N SER A 81 9.73 -18.73 57.72
CA SER A 81 10.98 -17.98 57.52
C SER A 81 10.75 -16.49 57.85
N PRO A 82 11.70 -15.78 58.47
CA PRO A 82 11.64 -14.34 58.65
C PRO A 82 12.07 -13.52 57.41
N ASN A 83 12.58 -14.18 56.36
CA ASN A 83 13.08 -13.53 55.15
C ASN A 83 11.95 -13.30 54.13
N SER A 84 12.12 -12.30 53.26
CA SER A 84 11.25 -12.12 52.09
C SER A 84 11.46 -13.28 51.11
N PRO A 85 10.37 -13.90 50.59
CA PRO A 85 10.45 -15.00 49.62
C PRO A 85 11.17 -14.60 48.34
N LEU A 86 12.01 -15.49 47.80
CA LEU A 86 12.67 -15.36 46.50
C LEU A 86 12.00 -16.23 45.43
N THR A 87 11.71 -15.68 44.26
CA THR A 87 11.28 -16.46 43.07
C THR A 87 12.24 -16.24 41.90
N ILE A 88 12.74 -17.35 41.37
CA ILE A 88 13.71 -17.39 40.28
C ILE A 88 13.09 -18.09 39.07
N GLY A 89 13.25 -17.53 37.87
CA GLY A 89 12.91 -18.20 36.60
C GLY A 89 14.15 -18.46 35.74
N PHE A 90 14.36 -19.70 35.32
CA PHE A 90 15.43 -20.04 34.37
C PHE A 90 14.96 -19.79 32.94
N TYR A 91 15.73 -18.99 32.18
CA TYR A 91 15.43 -18.64 30.80
C TYR A 91 16.47 -19.26 29.87
N VAL A 92 16.05 -20.13 28.96
CA VAL A 92 16.93 -20.72 27.95
C VAL A 92 16.60 -20.11 26.60
N PRO A 93 17.55 -19.45 25.93
CA PRO A 93 17.35 -18.90 24.59
C PRO A 93 16.86 -19.96 23.61
N ASP A 94 16.03 -19.53 22.66
CA ASP A 94 15.52 -20.35 21.55
C ASP A 94 14.66 -21.56 21.94
N THR A 95 14.20 -21.61 23.20
CA THR A 95 13.14 -22.53 23.62
C THR A 95 11.76 -22.00 23.23
N ALA A 96 10.92 -22.88 22.68
CA ALA A 96 9.54 -22.55 22.34
C ALA A 96 8.79 -22.00 23.57
N GLY A 97 8.14 -20.85 23.44
CA GLY A 97 7.35 -20.23 24.51
C GLY A 97 8.15 -19.52 25.63
N GLY A 98 9.47 -19.67 25.73
CA GLY A 98 10.27 -19.14 26.84
C GLY A 98 10.21 -17.62 26.99
N LEU A 99 10.39 -16.88 25.89
CA LEU A 99 10.28 -15.41 25.88
C LEU A 99 8.85 -14.94 26.18
N SER A 100 7.83 -15.67 25.68
CA SER A 100 6.41 -15.36 25.91
C SER A 100 5.99 -15.62 27.36
N SER A 101 6.48 -16.69 27.99
CA SER A 101 6.32 -16.93 29.43
C SER A 101 6.96 -15.81 30.24
N LEU A 102 8.22 -15.47 29.94
CA LEU A 102 8.93 -14.39 30.62
C LEU A 102 8.16 -13.07 30.51
N GLN A 103 7.72 -12.68 29.31
CA GLN A 103 6.96 -11.46 29.09
C GLN A 103 5.67 -11.39 29.93
N ARG A 104 4.96 -12.52 30.11
CA ARG A 104 3.72 -12.59 30.90
C ARG A 104 3.97 -12.54 32.41
N HIS A 105 5.05 -13.17 32.88
CA HIS A 105 5.22 -13.49 34.30
C HIS A 105 6.38 -12.78 35.00
N MET A 106 7.21 -12.03 34.27
CA MET A 106 8.39 -11.33 34.79
C MET A 106 8.10 -10.43 36.01
N ALA A 107 6.91 -9.84 36.12
CA ALA A 107 6.54 -8.99 37.26
C ALA A 107 6.43 -9.75 38.60
N GLY A 108 6.27 -11.08 38.56
CA GLY A 108 6.22 -11.94 39.74
C GLY A 108 7.57 -12.54 40.16
N MET A 109 8.63 -12.28 39.40
CA MET A 109 9.96 -12.86 39.62
C MET A 109 10.91 -11.86 40.28
N ASP A 110 11.79 -12.37 41.13
CA ASP A 110 12.86 -11.58 41.73
C ASP A 110 14.14 -11.69 40.89
N TRP A 111 14.46 -12.91 40.42
CA TRP A 111 15.62 -13.20 39.58
C TRP A 111 15.20 -13.88 38.26
N VAL A 112 15.89 -13.52 37.18
CA VAL A 112 15.90 -14.27 35.92
C VAL A 112 17.31 -14.78 35.69
N VAL A 113 17.41 -16.07 35.37
CA VAL A 113 18.66 -16.79 35.22
C VAL A 113 18.79 -17.24 33.76
N PRO A 114 19.39 -16.42 32.88
CA PRO A 114 19.53 -16.75 31.47
C PRO A 114 20.71 -17.71 31.22
N ALA A 115 20.49 -18.75 30.42
CA ALA A 115 21.50 -19.72 29.97
C ALA A 115 22.43 -19.14 28.90
N PHE A 116 23.26 -18.16 29.29
CA PHE A 116 24.08 -17.40 28.35
C PHE A 116 25.53 -17.83 28.27
N ILE A 117 26.08 -18.47 29.30
CA ILE A 117 27.51 -18.70 29.41
C ILE A 117 27.80 -20.19 29.41
N THR A 118 28.53 -20.67 28.40
CA THR A 118 29.06 -22.03 28.35
C THR A 118 30.56 -22.03 28.54
N VAL A 119 31.08 -23.03 29.25
CA VAL A 119 32.49 -23.20 29.57
C VAL A 119 32.95 -24.58 29.11
N VAL A 120 33.80 -24.61 28.09
CA VAL A 120 34.39 -25.83 27.55
C VAL A 120 35.89 -25.79 27.79
N GLY A 121 36.38 -26.67 28.68
CA GLY A 121 37.75 -26.57 29.21
C GLY A 121 38.04 -25.23 29.90
N GLN A 122 38.78 -24.33 29.25
CA GLN A 122 39.12 -22.98 29.74
C GLN A 122 38.48 -21.85 28.93
N GLN A 123 37.74 -22.19 27.86
CA GLN A 123 37.11 -21.22 26.98
C GLN A 123 35.72 -20.87 27.51
N VAL A 124 35.44 -19.58 27.63
CA VAL A 124 34.12 -19.04 28.01
C VAL A 124 33.47 -18.49 26.75
N HIS A 125 32.32 -19.05 26.40
CA HIS A 125 31.48 -18.56 25.32
C HIS A 125 30.23 -17.92 25.93
N ALA A 126 29.91 -16.70 25.51
CA ALA A 126 28.72 -15.99 25.93
C ALA A 126 27.87 -15.63 24.71
N ILE A 127 26.56 -15.86 24.80
CA ILE A 127 25.59 -15.44 23.79
C ILE A 127 24.88 -14.16 24.20
N ASP A 128 24.60 -13.28 23.23
CA ASP A 128 23.82 -12.06 23.40
C ASP A 128 22.38 -12.30 22.90
N ASP A 129 21.37 -11.92 23.69
CA ASP A 129 19.95 -11.96 23.29
C ASP A 129 19.34 -10.54 23.24
N PRO A 130 19.26 -9.93 22.04
CA PRO A 130 18.67 -8.60 21.86
C PRO A 130 17.19 -8.54 22.28
N ARG A 131 16.45 -9.64 22.16
CA ARG A 131 15.01 -9.70 22.49
C ARG A 131 14.81 -9.58 24.01
N LEU A 132 15.60 -10.32 24.78
CA LEU A 132 15.60 -10.21 26.24
C LEU A 132 16.01 -8.80 26.69
N ALA A 133 17.06 -8.23 26.08
CA ALA A 133 17.53 -6.88 26.42
C ALA A 133 16.44 -5.82 26.19
N GLN A 134 15.71 -5.91 25.06
CA GLN A 134 14.60 -5.02 24.75
C GLN A 134 13.44 -5.19 25.75
N LEU A 135 13.11 -6.44 26.12
CA LEU A 135 12.05 -6.74 27.08
C LEU A 135 12.36 -6.17 28.47
N LEU A 136 13.59 -6.34 28.96
CA LEU A 136 14.04 -5.79 30.25
C LEU A 136 14.03 -4.26 30.25
N ALA A 137 14.49 -3.62 29.16
CA ALA A 137 14.51 -2.15 29.04
C ALA A 137 13.11 -1.52 29.07
N GLY A 138 12.08 -2.24 28.61
CA GLY A 138 10.69 -1.77 28.61
C GLY A 138 9.95 -1.90 29.95
N THR A 139 10.57 -2.51 30.97
CA THR A 139 9.89 -2.94 32.19
C THR A 139 10.24 -2.07 33.40
N ARG A 140 9.22 -1.58 34.13
CA ARG A 140 9.41 -0.65 35.27
C ARG A 140 10.13 -1.27 36.48
N HIS A 141 9.91 -2.56 36.75
CA HIS A 141 10.55 -3.31 37.83
C HIS A 141 11.09 -4.61 37.26
N ALA A 142 12.23 -4.54 36.57
CA ALA A 142 12.86 -5.71 36.00
C ALA A 142 13.49 -6.59 37.10
N PRO A 143 13.40 -7.92 37.00
CA PRO A 143 14.09 -8.84 37.91
C PRO A 143 15.61 -8.70 37.77
N LYS A 144 16.34 -9.15 38.78
CA LYS A 144 17.80 -9.22 38.72
C LYS A 144 18.22 -10.29 37.72
N VAL A 145 19.15 -9.95 36.84
CA VAL A 145 19.72 -10.89 35.87
C VAL A 145 20.97 -11.53 36.46
N LEU A 146 20.94 -12.85 36.64
CA LEU A 146 22.08 -13.65 37.10
C LEU A 146 22.38 -14.72 36.03
N PRO A 147 23.28 -14.46 35.07
CA PRO A 147 23.59 -15.40 34.00
C PRO A 147 24.06 -16.75 34.54
N MET A 148 23.52 -17.81 33.94
CA MET A 148 23.91 -19.19 34.24
C MET A 148 25.19 -19.55 33.50
N VAL A 149 26.10 -20.23 34.19
CA VAL A 149 27.40 -20.68 33.69
C VAL A 149 27.42 -22.20 33.67
N GLN A 150 27.41 -22.77 32.47
CA GLN A 150 27.24 -24.21 32.24
C GLN A 150 28.50 -24.86 31.66
N ASN A 151 28.76 -26.13 31.97
CA ASN A 151 29.81 -26.93 31.32
C ASN A 151 29.25 -27.77 30.17
N LEU A 152 28.50 -27.12 29.27
CA LEU A 152 27.78 -27.75 28.17
C LEU A 152 28.46 -27.43 26.83
N THR A 153 28.65 -28.45 25.97
CA THR A 153 29.00 -28.28 24.54
C THR A 153 27.73 -28.34 23.70
N ASP A 154 27.85 -28.23 22.37
CA ASP A 154 26.68 -28.22 21.46
C ASP A 154 25.70 -29.40 21.65
N GLU A 155 26.14 -30.53 22.21
CA GLU A 155 25.27 -31.71 22.43
C GLU A 155 25.52 -32.48 23.75
N ASN A 156 26.56 -32.18 24.55
CA ASN A 156 26.91 -33.00 25.72
C ASN A 156 27.57 -32.22 26.88
N TRP A 157 27.41 -32.72 28.11
CA TRP A 157 28.09 -32.19 29.29
C TRP A 157 29.60 -32.50 29.28
N ASP A 158 30.46 -31.48 29.37
CA ASP A 158 31.93 -31.60 29.43
C ASP A 158 32.43 -31.84 30.87
N GLY A 159 32.01 -32.95 31.47
CA GLY A 159 32.45 -33.32 32.82
C GLY A 159 33.97 -33.53 32.94
N ALA A 160 34.60 -34.10 31.91
CA ALA A 160 36.03 -34.39 31.90
C ALA A 160 36.91 -33.13 31.71
N GLY A 161 36.49 -32.20 30.85
CA GLY A 161 37.13 -30.90 30.70
C GLY A 161 36.97 -30.05 31.95
N ALA A 162 35.76 -29.97 32.51
CA ALA A 162 35.51 -29.29 33.78
C ALA A 162 36.37 -29.86 34.92
N ALA A 163 36.50 -31.20 35.02
CA ALA A 163 37.36 -31.84 36.02
C ALA A 163 38.83 -31.43 35.91
N ARG A 164 39.38 -31.38 34.69
CA ARG A 164 40.77 -30.94 34.45
C ARG A 164 40.97 -29.47 34.81
N MET A 165 40.01 -28.60 34.43
CA MET A 165 40.04 -27.18 34.76
C MET A 165 39.97 -26.96 36.28
N LEU A 166 39.06 -27.66 36.97
CA LEU A 166 38.90 -27.55 38.42
C LEU A 166 40.09 -28.09 39.21
N ALA A 167 40.90 -29.00 38.67
CA ALA A 167 42.09 -29.52 39.35
C ALA A 167 43.28 -28.53 39.31
N ASP A 168 43.45 -27.76 38.24
CA ASP A 168 44.57 -26.83 38.02
C ASP A 168 44.35 -25.45 38.68
N PRO A 169 45.15 -25.04 39.68
CA PRO A 169 45.03 -23.73 40.33
C PRO A 169 45.14 -22.53 39.39
N THR A 170 45.95 -22.63 38.33
CA THR A 170 46.15 -21.53 37.36
C THR A 170 44.93 -21.40 36.46
N ALA A 171 44.41 -22.53 35.97
CA ALA A 171 43.20 -22.56 35.16
C ALA A 171 41.98 -22.06 35.94
N ARG A 172 41.83 -22.47 37.21
CA ARG A 172 40.78 -21.95 38.11
C ARG A 172 40.86 -20.43 38.25
N ALA A 173 42.04 -19.89 38.56
CA ALA A 173 42.21 -18.44 38.73
C ALA A 173 41.92 -17.66 37.43
N ALA A 174 42.31 -18.20 36.28
CA ALA A 174 42.02 -17.61 34.99
C ALA A 174 40.52 -17.56 34.69
N LEU A 175 39.80 -18.66 34.95
CA LEU A 175 38.34 -18.70 34.77
C LEU A 175 37.62 -17.76 35.74
N VAL A 176 38.05 -17.72 37.01
CA VAL A 176 37.53 -16.78 38.01
C VAL A 176 37.64 -15.33 37.51
N ALA A 177 38.79 -14.94 36.96
CA ALA A 177 38.99 -13.60 36.43
C ALA A 177 38.09 -13.30 35.22
N GLN A 178 37.89 -14.27 34.32
CA GLN A 178 37.00 -14.12 33.16
C GLN A 178 35.54 -13.93 33.59
N LEU A 179 35.03 -14.78 34.49
CA LEU A 179 33.65 -14.71 34.97
C LEU A 179 33.38 -13.45 35.80
N ALA A 180 34.30 -13.05 36.68
CA ALA A 180 34.18 -11.80 37.42
C ALA A 180 34.24 -10.57 36.50
N GLY A 181 35.10 -10.61 35.48
CA GLY A 181 35.18 -9.59 34.42
C GLY A 181 33.88 -9.48 33.61
N TYR A 182 33.25 -10.61 33.29
CA TYR A 182 31.95 -10.64 32.62
C TYR A 182 30.86 -9.94 33.45
N VAL A 183 30.72 -10.30 34.74
CA VAL A 183 29.74 -9.66 35.63
C VAL A 183 29.94 -8.15 35.71
N GLN A 184 31.20 -7.70 35.74
CA GLN A 184 31.53 -6.28 35.76
C GLN A 184 31.19 -5.58 34.42
N ALA A 185 31.52 -6.19 33.29
CA ALA A 185 31.32 -5.61 31.96
C ALA A 185 29.83 -5.52 31.57
N HIS A 186 29.04 -6.52 31.95
CA HIS A 186 27.61 -6.61 31.63
C HIS A 186 26.69 -6.10 32.75
N HIS A 187 27.26 -5.55 33.83
CA HIS A 187 26.50 -5.06 35.00
C HIS A 187 25.50 -6.09 35.56
N SER A 188 25.84 -7.37 35.51
CA SER A 188 24.97 -8.46 35.99
C SER A 188 24.87 -8.45 37.52
N ALA A 189 23.75 -8.92 38.07
CA ALA A 189 23.52 -8.93 39.51
C ALA A 189 24.27 -10.06 40.24
N GLY A 190 24.89 -10.98 39.49
CA GLY A 190 25.51 -12.19 40.02
C GLY A 190 25.69 -13.25 38.95
N LEU A 191 25.99 -14.48 39.39
CA LEU A 191 26.09 -15.68 38.55
C LEU A 191 25.36 -16.85 39.21
N VAL A 192 24.83 -17.73 38.38
CA VAL A 192 24.39 -19.06 38.79
C VAL A 192 25.32 -20.09 38.15
N MET A 193 26.07 -20.82 38.97
CA MET A 193 26.96 -21.87 38.48
C MET A 193 26.17 -23.18 38.32
N ASP A 194 26.20 -23.76 37.14
CA ASP A 194 25.46 -24.96 36.79
C ASP A 194 26.38 -25.99 36.11
N TYR A 195 27.22 -26.63 36.93
CA TYR A 195 28.16 -27.63 36.46
C TYR A 195 27.62 -29.02 36.72
N GLU A 196 27.32 -29.74 35.66
CA GLU A 196 26.74 -31.07 35.71
C GLU A 196 27.72 -32.15 35.23
N SER A 197 27.38 -33.42 35.49
CA SER A 197 28.20 -34.59 35.12
C SER A 197 29.65 -34.53 35.62
N LEU A 198 29.90 -33.89 36.77
CA LEU A 198 31.25 -33.82 37.36
C LEU A 198 31.65 -35.17 37.97
N PRO A 199 32.81 -35.76 37.60
CA PRO A 199 33.32 -36.95 38.26
C PRO A 199 33.57 -36.71 39.76
N THR A 200 33.40 -37.72 40.62
CA THR A 200 33.58 -37.62 42.09
C THR A 200 34.89 -36.94 42.51
N ALA A 201 35.99 -37.17 41.77
CA ALA A 201 37.28 -36.52 42.02
C ALA A 201 37.27 -35.00 41.80
N ALA A 202 36.45 -34.50 40.86
CA ALA A 202 36.30 -33.07 40.56
C ALA A 202 35.39 -32.35 41.58
N VAL A 203 34.35 -33.05 42.08
CA VAL A 203 33.42 -32.53 43.09
C VAL A 203 34.15 -32.05 44.36
N ALA A 204 35.29 -32.67 44.69
CA ALA A 204 36.13 -32.25 45.82
C ALA A 204 36.80 -30.87 45.63
N HIS A 205 37.10 -30.48 44.40
CA HIS A 205 37.76 -29.21 44.06
C HIS A 205 36.77 -28.06 43.83
N TYR A 206 35.51 -28.38 43.54
CA TYR A 206 34.49 -27.41 43.17
C TYR A 206 34.20 -26.35 44.25
N PRO A 207 34.05 -26.67 45.55
CA PRO A 207 33.83 -25.65 46.58
C PRO A 207 34.99 -24.64 46.71
N ALA A 208 36.23 -25.06 46.45
CA ALA A 208 37.39 -24.17 46.48
C ALA A 208 37.36 -23.19 45.31
N PHE A 209 36.95 -23.65 44.12
CA PHE A 209 36.70 -22.77 42.97
C PHE A 209 35.58 -21.76 43.25
N LEU A 210 34.44 -22.22 43.78
CA LEU A 210 33.31 -21.34 44.12
C LEU A 210 33.71 -20.26 45.14
N ALA A 211 34.51 -20.61 46.15
CA ALA A 211 35.00 -19.63 47.12
C ALA A 211 35.95 -18.59 46.50
N GLN A 212 36.79 -19.00 45.54
CA GLN A 212 37.65 -18.08 44.77
C GLN A 212 36.83 -17.16 43.89
N LEU A 213 35.80 -17.70 43.23
CA LEU A 213 34.88 -16.91 42.39
C LEU A 213 34.09 -15.91 43.24
N HIS A 214 33.49 -16.35 44.34
CA HIS A 214 32.75 -15.49 45.27
C HIS A 214 33.57 -14.30 45.75
N ALA A 215 34.83 -14.53 46.11
CA ALA A 215 35.73 -13.48 46.55
C ALA A 215 36.15 -12.49 45.43
N ALA A 216 36.14 -12.93 44.17
CA ALA A 216 36.53 -12.12 43.02
C ALA A 216 35.37 -11.32 42.42
N LEU A 217 34.11 -11.70 42.70
CA LEU A 217 32.93 -11.00 42.20
C LEU A 217 32.84 -9.56 42.72
N PRO A 218 32.26 -8.63 41.95
CA PRO A 218 32.02 -7.26 42.40
C PRO A 218 31.21 -7.20 43.71
N LYS A 219 31.48 -6.21 44.57
CA LYS A 219 30.74 -6.05 45.84
C LYS A 219 29.23 -5.93 45.57
N GLY A 220 28.44 -6.79 46.21
CA GLY A 220 26.98 -6.82 46.09
C GLY A 220 26.47 -7.76 44.98
N ALA A 221 27.36 -8.37 44.19
CA ALA A 221 26.99 -9.46 43.29
C ALA A 221 26.70 -10.75 44.09
N THR A 222 25.76 -11.54 43.61
CA THR A 222 25.33 -12.80 44.25
C THR A 222 25.91 -14.00 43.51
N LEU A 223 26.49 -14.97 44.23
CA LEU A 223 26.87 -16.27 43.67
C LEU A 223 25.90 -17.34 44.15
N ALA A 224 25.14 -17.90 43.22
CA ALA A 224 24.34 -19.09 43.43
C ALA A 224 24.91 -20.28 42.66
N VAL A 225 24.51 -21.49 43.06
CA VAL A 225 24.94 -22.73 42.43
C VAL A 225 23.78 -23.72 42.40
N THR A 226 23.55 -24.36 41.26
CA THR A 226 22.61 -25.47 41.16
C THR A 226 23.26 -26.73 41.73
N ALA A 227 22.44 -27.60 42.32
CA ALA A 227 22.91 -28.86 42.87
C ALA A 227 21.89 -29.96 42.57
N PRO A 228 22.33 -31.12 42.04
CA PRO A 228 21.43 -32.23 41.78
C PRO A 228 20.85 -32.77 43.10
N ALA A 229 19.57 -33.13 43.10
CA ALA A 229 18.98 -33.92 44.18
C ALA A 229 19.36 -35.40 44.02
N GLY A 230 19.43 -36.13 45.13
CA GLY A 230 19.67 -37.58 45.10
C GLY A 230 21.13 -38.01 44.88
N ASP A 231 22.06 -37.11 44.58
CA ASP A 231 23.48 -37.43 44.44
C ASP A 231 24.24 -37.33 45.79
N PRO A 232 24.67 -38.46 46.39
CA PRO A 232 25.40 -38.45 47.66
C PRO A 232 26.84 -37.95 47.55
N ASP A 233 27.44 -37.92 46.34
CA ASP A 233 28.81 -37.46 46.14
C ASP A 233 28.88 -35.92 46.20
N TRP A 234 27.76 -35.23 46.00
CA TRP A 234 27.69 -33.78 46.03
C TRP A 234 27.89 -33.21 47.45
N ARG A 235 28.95 -32.41 47.63
CA ARG A 235 29.34 -31.84 48.94
C ARG A 235 28.53 -30.60 49.32
N LEU A 236 27.22 -30.73 49.43
CA LEU A 236 26.26 -29.63 49.66
C LEU A 236 26.65 -28.69 50.80
N ARG A 237 27.13 -29.21 51.94
CA ARG A 237 27.54 -28.38 53.09
C ARG A 237 28.74 -27.47 52.75
N ASP A 238 29.69 -27.95 51.97
CA ASP A 238 30.88 -27.18 51.59
C ASP A 238 30.56 -26.16 50.50
N VAL A 239 29.70 -26.55 49.54
CA VAL A 239 29.15 -25.67 48.52
C VAL A 239 28.36 -24.51 49.14
N ALA A 240 27.50 -24.79 50.13
CA ALA A 240 26.73 -23.77 50.86
C ALA A 240 27.60 -22.79 51.66
N ARG A 241 28.80 -23.20 52.09
CA ARG A 241 29.76 -22.30 52.76
C ARG A 241 30.46 -21.37 51.77
N ALA A 242 30.63 -21.80 50.52
CA ALA A 242 31.35 -21.08 49.47
C ALA A 242 30.46 -20.15 48.62
N THR A 243 29.14 -20.16 48.82
CA THR A 243 28.17 -19.45 47.98
C THR A 243 27.12 -18.69 48.81
N ASP A 244 26.38 -17.78 48.17
CA ASP A 244 25.29 -17.03 48.81
C ASP A 244 23.98 -17.84 48.83
N ARG A 245 23.73 -18.64 47.79
CA ARG A 245 22.54 -19.51 47.65
C ARG A 245 22.91 -20.85 47.02
N VAL A 246 22.19 -21.89 47.42
CA VAL A 246 22.22 -23.21 46.76
C VAL A 246 20.82 -23.48 46.22
N ILE A 247 20.73 -23.69 44.91
CA ILE A 247 19.50 -24.01 44.20
C ILE A 247 19.44 -25.53 44.04
N LEU A 248 18.63 -26.20 44.86
CA LEU A 248 18.45 -27.64 44.76
C LEU A 248 17.53 -27.96 43.59
N MET A 249 18.02 -28.72 42.61
CA MET A 249 17.22 -29.25 41.50
C MET A 249 16.40 -30.43 42.01
N ALA A 250 15.25 -30.15 42.62
CA ALA A 250 14.41 -31.13 43.28
C ALA A 250 13.47 -31.84 42.30
N TYR A 251 14.02 -32.29 41.18
CA TYR A 251 13.37 -33.01 40.09
C TYR A 251 14.36 -34.01 39.47
N ASP A 252 13.94 -34.75 38.44
CA ASP A 252 14.70 -35.83 37.81
C ASP A 252 15.00 -37.04 38.73
N GLU A 253 14.01 -37.47 39.54
CA GLU A 253 14.00 -38.82 40.13
C GLU A 253 14.11 -39.89 39.03
N HIS A 254 13.45 -39.61 37.90
CA HIS A 254 13.53 -40.31 36.63
C HIS A 254 13.84 -39.28 35.53
N TRP A 255 14.85 -39.55 34.68
CA TRP A 255 15.41 -38.63 33.68
C TRP A 255 15.54 -39.27 32.29
N GLU A 256 15.95 -38.50 31.27
CA GLU A 256 15.97 -38.91 29.85
C GLU A 256 16.67 -40.25 29.56
N SER A 257 17.81 -40.52 30.20
CA SER A 257 18.57 -41.77 30.05
C SER A 257 18.31 -42.79 31.15
N GLY A 258 17.34 -42.52 32.04
CA GLY A 258 16.92 -43.38 33.13
C GLY A 258 15.77 -44.32 32.77
N THR A 259 15.22 -44.99 33.78
CA THR A 259 14.00 -45.81 33.62
C THR A 259 12.75 -44.93 33.66
N PRO A 260 11.67 -45.23 32.91
CA PRO A 260 10.44 -44.45 32.94
C PRO A 260 9.79 -44.42 34.34
N GLY A 261 9.33 -43.24 34.78
CA GLY A 261 8.69 -43.06 36.09
C GLY A 261 8.35 -41.60 36.41
N PRO A 262 7.75 -41.32 37.58
CA PRO A 262 7.40 -39.95 37.99
C PRO A 262 8.66 -39.09 38.11
N ILE A 263 8.67 -37.93 37.47
CA ILE A 263 9.86 -37.06 37.38
C ILE A 263 10.29 -36.55 38.77
N ALA A 264 9.34 -36.32 39.67
CA ALA A 264 9.61 -35.94 41.05
C ALA A 264 8.45 -36.43 41.93
N SER A 265 8.51 -37.68 42.40
CA SER A 265 7.45 -38.17 43.28
C SER A 265 7.44 -37.40 44.60
N GLN A 266 6.26 -37.04 45.10
CA GLN A 266 6.08 -36.26 46.33
C GLN A 266 6.86 -36.85 47.53
N PRO A 267 6.89 -38.18 47.78
CA PRO A 267 7.71 -38.74 48.86
C PRO A 267 9.22 -38.55 48.65
N TRP A 268 9.70 -38.68 47.41
CA TRP A 268 11.10 -38.46 47.06
C TRP A 268 11.47 -36.99 47.21
N PHE A 269 10.68 -36.07 46.64
CA PHE A 269 10.85 -34.63 46.72
C PHE A 269 11.02 -34.16 48.18
N VAL A 270 10.09 -34.55 49.05
CA VAL A 270 10.12 -34.21 50.48
C VAL A 270 11.39 -34.74 51.15
N GLY A 271 11.79 -35.98 50.83
CA GLY A 271 13.01 -36.59 51.36
C GLY A 271 14.28 -35.83 50.96
N GLN A 272 14.40 -35.45 49.69
CA GLN A 272 15.55 -34.72 49.15
C GLN A 272 15.64 -33.31 49.74
N VAL A 273 14.53 -32.58 49.81
CA VAL A 273 14.50 -31.24 50.39
C VAL A 273 14.85 -31.26 51.88
N GLU A 274 14.30 -32.21 52.66
CA GLU A 274 14.66 -32.34 54.09
C GLU A 274 16.15 -32.64 54.28
N GLN A 275 16.74 -33.45 53.41
CA GLN A 275 18.17 -33.76 53.44
C GLN A 275 19.03 -32.56 53.08
N ALA A 276 18.68 -31.81 52.03
CA ALA A 276 19.38 -30.59 51.63
C ALA A 276 19.27 -29.52 52.70
N MET A 277 18.08 -29.32 53.28
CA MET A 277 17.84 -28.34 54.36
C MET A 277 18.72 -28.60 55.58
N ARG A 278 18.99 -29.87 55.95
CA ARG A 278 19.91 -30.22 57.03
C ARG A 278 21.39 -29.89 56.73
N GLN A 279 21.77 -29.83 55.46
CA GLN A 279 23.14 -29.61 55.03
C GLN A 279 23.45 -28.14 54.71
N VAL A 280 22.51 -27.44 54.07
CA VAL A 280 22.65 -26.08 53.53
C VAL A 280 22.15 -25.03 54.52
N GLY A 281 21.05 -25.31 55.23
CA GLY A 281 20.32 -24.32 56.04
C GLY A 281 19.19 -23.63 55.27
N ARG A 282 18.18 -23.16 56.00
CA ARG A 282 16.94 -22.57 55.44
C ARG A 282 17.15 -21.19 54.82
N ASP A 283 18.19 -20.48 55.24
CA ASP A 283 18.54 -19.12 54.81
C ASP A 283 19.26 -19.07 53.45
N LYS A 284 19.84 -20.20 53.03
CA LYS A 284 20.59 -20.31 51.77
C LYS A 284 19.96 -21.25 50.74
N LEU A 285 19.05 -22.11 51.15
CA LEU A 285 18.44 -23.11 50.28
C LEU A 285 17.30 -22.49 49.47
N VAL A 286 17.43 -22.56 48.15
CA VAL A 286 16.36 -22.33 47.16
C VAL A 286 15.98 -23.68 46.59
N VAL A 287 14.69 -23.97 46.45
CA VAL A 287 14.22 -25.23 45.86
C VAL A 287 13.73 -24.98 44.45
N ALA A 288 14.38 -25.58 43.45
CA ALA A 288 13.93 -25.54 42.07
C ALA A 288 12.87 -26.61 41.84
N LEU A 289 11.74 -26.18 41.29
CA LEU A 289 10.62 -27.00 40.85
C LEU A 289 10.73 -27.22 39.34
N GLY A 290 10.51 -28.45 38.90
CA GLY A 290 10.39 -28.76 37.49
C GLY A 290 8.96 -28.50 37.03
N SER A 291 8.79 -27.97 35.82
CA SER A 291 7.50 -28.00 35.13
C SER A 291 7.70 -28.29 33.66
N TYR A 292 7.69 -29.59 33.35
CA TYR A 292 7.95 -30.20 32.06
C TYR A 292 7.49 -31.66 32.12
N ALA A 293 7.63 -32.37 31.02
CA ALA A 293 7.33 -33.78 30.89
C ALA A 293 8.48 -34.52 30.18
N TYR A 294 8.49 -35.84 30.30
CA TYR A 294 9.35 -36.72 29.51
C TYR A 294 8.47 -37.75 28.82
N ASP A 295 8.73 -37.99 27.53
CA ASP A 295 8.14 -39.06 26.74
C ASP A 295 9.16 -40.16 26.50
N TRP A 296 9.04 -41.28 27.23
CA TRP A 296 9.93 -42.43 27.06
C TRP A 296 9.45 -43.35 25.95
N HIS A 297 10.32 -43.59 24.96
CA HIS A 297 10.13 -44.55 23.88
C HIS A 297 11.49 -45.06 23.37
N ASP A 298 11.50 -46.21 22.69
CA ASP A 298 12.68 -46.78 21.99
C ASP A 298 13.99 -46.89 22.81
N GLY A 299 13.90 -46.92 24.14
CA GLY A 299 15.05 -47.03 25.04
C GLY A 299 15.69 -45.69 25.47
N GLY A 300 15.07 -44.56 25.13
CA GLY A 300 15.41 -43.20 25.60
C GLY A 300 14.16 -42.41 26.01
N ALA A 301 14.30 -41.09 26.21
CA ALA A 301 13.19 -40.18 26.42
C ALA A 301 13.43 -38.81 25.80
N ASP A 302 12.37 -38.20 25.29
CA ASP A 302 12.37 -36.81 24.81
C ASP A 302 11.78 -35.89 25.89
N ALA A 303 12.44 -34.76 26.16
CA ALA A 303 11.91 -33.71 27.02
C ALA A 303 10.80 -32.93 26.29
N LEU A 304 9.65 -32.80 26.96
CA LEU A 304 8.50 -32.07 26.47
C LEU A 304 8.15 -30.93 27.44
N SER A 305 7.64 -29.83 26.92
CA SER A 305 6.83 -28.90 27.69
C SER A 305 5.53 -29.58 28.14
N ILE A 306 4.90 -29.05 29.20
CA ILE A 306 3.58 -29.53 29.63
C ILE A 306 2.55 -29.36 28.51
N GLU A 307 2.66 -28.31 27.71
CA GLU A 307 1.76 -28.10 26.58
C GLU A 307 1.96 -29.13 25.46
N GLU A 308 3.20 -29.45 25.09
CA GLU A 308 3.49 -30.54 24.14
C GLU A 308 2.97 -31.89 24.66
N ALA A 309 3.06 -32.14 25.97
CA ALA A 309 2.47 -33.33 26.58
C ALA A 309 0.93 -33.33 26.51
N TRP A 310 0.27 -32.18 26.72
CA TRP A 310 -1.18 -32.05 26.51
C TRP A 310 -1.57 -32.26 25.05
N LEU A 311 -0.79 -31.76 24.10
CA LEU A 311 -1.00 -31.96 22.66
C LEU A 311 -0.83 -33.42 22.28
N ALA A 312 0.24 -34.08 22.72
CA ALA A 312 0.45 -35.51 22.52
C ALA A 312 -0.71 -36.35 23.08
N ALA A 313 -1.25 -35.98 24.25
CA ALA A 313 -2.45 -36.61 24.81
C ALA A 313 -3.72 -36.32 23.99
N HIS A 314 -3.89 -35.10 23.49
CA HIS A 314 -5.02 -34.70 22.64
C HIS A 314 -5.02 -35.48 21.31
N ASP A 315 -3.89 -35.52 20.62
CA ASP A 315 -3.75 -36.12 19.29
C ASP A 315 -3.85 -37.64 19.31
N SER A 316 -3.29 -38.25 20.37
CA SER A 316 -3.49 -39.67 20.64
C SER A 316 -4.87 -39.97 21.20
N SER A 317 -5.65 -38.99 21.65
CA SER A 317 -6.85 -39.23 22.46
C SER A 317 -6.55 -40.06 23.73
N ALA A 318 -5.31 -40.00 24.24
CA ALA A 318 -4.94 -40.65 25.49
C ALA A 318 -5.52 -39.90 26.69
N GLN A 319 -5.92 -40.66 27.71
CA GLN A 319 -6.40 -40.08 28.97
C GLN A 319 -5.24 -39.84 29.92
N ILE A 320 -5.06 -38.59 30.33
CA ILE A 320 -4.13 -38.22 31.39
C ILE A 320 -4.68 -38.69 32.73
N GLY A 321 -3.90 -39.51 33.44
CA GLY A 321 -4.22 -40.05 34.76
C GLY A 321 -3.28 -39.52 35.85
N PHE A 322 -3.84 -39.21 37.01
CA PHE A 322 -3.09 -38.81 38.20
C PHE A 322 -2.69 -40.02 39.04
N ASP A 323 -1.39 -40.23 39.25
CA ASP A 323 -0.92 -41.28 40.16
C ASP A 323 -0.95 -40.78 41.62
N ARG A 324 -1.86 -41.35 42.41
CA ARG A 324 -2.07 -40.93 43.81
C ARG A 324 -0.94 -41.32 44.75
N SER A 325 0.04 -42.10 44.31
CA SER A 325 1.18 -42.52 45.15
C SER A 325 2.36 -41.57 45.02
N SER A 326 2.63 -41.12 43.80
CA SER A 326 3.66 -40.12 43.48
C SER A 326 3.13 -38.70 43.58
N GLY A 327 1.89 -38.44 43.21
CA GLY A 327 1.34 -37.10 43.07
C GLY A 327 1.60 -36.45 41.71
N ASN A 328 2.04 -37.23 40.72
CA ASN A 328 2.35 -36.79 39.37
C ASN A 328 1.33 -37.36 38.37
N ALA A 329 1.06 -36.63 37.29
CA ALA A 329 0.21 -37.08 36.19
C ALA A 329 1.02 -37.74 35.06
N GLY A 330 0.37 -38.60 34.28
CA GLY A 330 0.97 -39.24 33.13
C GLY A 330 -0.04 -39.95 32.22
N PHE A 331 0.42 -40.40 31.06
CA PHE A 331 -0.37 -41.17 30.09
C PHE A 331 0.52 -42.06 29.22
N THR A 332 -0.11 -42.92 28.41
CA THR A 332 0.58 -43.79 27.46
C THR A 332 -0.18 -43.80 26.13
N TYR A 333 0.55 -43.86 25.03
CA TYR A 333 0.00 -44.02 23.69
C TYR A 333 0.96 -44.86 22.83
N ASP A 334 0.46 -45.39 21.71
CA ASP A 334 1.30 -46.02 20.69
C ASP A 334 1.40 -45.08 19.49
N ASP A 335 2.59 -44.96 18.92
CA ASP A 335 2.81 -44.19 17.69
C ASP A 335 2.41 -44.98 16.43
N GLU A 336 2.53 -44.35 15.27
CA GLU A 336 2.19 -44.97 13.97
C GLU A 336 3.11 -46.13 13.58
N ARG A 337 4.28 -46.24 14.21
CA ARG A 337 5.27 -47.30 13.99
C ARG A 337 5.08 -48.47 14.95
N GLY A 338 4.13 -48.37 15.89
CA GLY A 338 3.87 -49.34 16.95
C GLY A 338 4.89 -49.26 18.10
N SER A 339 5.64 -48.16 18.21
CA SER A 339 6.46 -47.84 19.37
C SER A 339 5.57 -47.37 20.50
N ARG A 340 5.88 -47.82 21.73
CA ARG A 340 5.09 -47.50 22.91
C ARG A 340 5.71 -46.32 23.64
N HIS A 341 4.90 -45.29 23.85
CA HIS A 341 5.25 -44.06 24.54
C HIS A 341 4.70 -44.05 25.96
N GLN A 342 5.51 -43.61 26.91
CA GLN A 342 5.11 -43.40 28.30
C GLN A 342 5.49 -41.99 28.75
N VAL A 343 4.48 -41.16 29.00
CA VAL A 343 4.65 -39.76 29.37
C VAL A 343 4.38 -39.55 30.85
N TRP A 344 5.30 -38.90 31.56
CA TRP A 344 5.09 -38.38 32.92
C TRP A 344 5.31 -36.87 32.95
N MET A 345 4.55 -36.18 33.80
CA MET A 345 4.49 -34.72 33.81
C MET A 345 4.69 -34.13 35.22
N LEU A 346 5.25 -32.93 35.27
CA LEU A 346 5.25 -32.03 36.43
C LEU A 346 4.32 -30.83 36.17
N ASP A 347 3.03 -31.08 36.24
CA ASP A 347 2.00 -30.06 36.08
C ASP A 347 1.78 -29.23 37.35
N ALA A 348 0.94 -28.20 37.27
CA ALA A 348 0.71 -27.33 38.44
C ALA A 348 0.01 -28.04 39.61
N ALA A 349 -0.70 -29.15 39.39
CA ALA A 349 -1.23 -29.95 40.50
C ALA A 349 -0.09 -30.56 41.32
N THR A 350 0.95 -31.06 40.63
CA THR A 350 2.19 -31.55 41.23
C THR A 350 2.92 -30.41 41.96
N SER A 351 3.14 -29.28 41.29
CA SER A 351 3.86 -28.14 41.88
C SER A 351 3.17 -27.56 43.12
N TRP A 352 1.84 -27.52 43.17
CA TRP A 352 1.12 -27.09 44.39
C TRP A 352 1.40 -28.01 45.58
N ASN A 353 1.44 -29.32 45.36
CA ASN A 353 1.74 -30.30 46.40
C ASN A 353 3.18 -30.13 46.94
N GLU A 354 4.14 -29.87 46.05
CA GLU A 354 5.52 -29.56 46.42
C GLU A 354 5.60 -28.26 47.23
N LEU A 355 5.00 -27.17 46.75
CA LEU A 355 4.95 -25.88 47.43
C LEU A 355 4.27 -25.98 48.82
N ALA A 356 3.20 -26.76 48.94
CA ALA A 356 2.53 -26.98 50.22
C ALA A 356 3.45 -27.70 51.23
N ALA A 357 4.30 -28.63 50.77
CA ALA A 357 5.32 -29.26 51.60
C ALA A 357 6.43 -28.27 51.99
N LEU A 358 6.94 -27.46 51.05
CA LEU A 358 7.93 -26.42 51.32
C LEU A 358 7.46 -25.41 52.38
N ARG A 359 6.19 -24.97 52.28
CA ARG A 359 5.58 -24.07 53.27
C ARG A 359 5.59 -24.68 54.68
N ARG A 360 5.31 -25.99 54.81
CA ARG A 360 5.40 -26.68 56.11
C ARG A 360 6.83 -26.78 56.63
N MET A 361 7.82 -26.86 55.74
CA MET A 361 9.23 -26.79 56.14
C MET A 361 9.70 -25.35 56.45
N GLY A 362 8.90 -24.34 56.09
CA GLY A 362 9.23 -22.93 56.20
C GLY A 362 10.33 -22.53 55.21
N LEU A 363 10.32 -23.12 54.02
CA LEU A 363 11.13 -22.72 52.89
C LEU A 363 10.25 -21.93 51.95
N ASP A 364 10.65 -20.69 51.67
CA ASP A 364 9.86 -19.73 50.87
C ASP A 364 10.61 -19.30 49.59
N ASP A 365 11.88 -19.70 49.43
CA ASP A 365 12.71 -19.40 48.27
C ASP A 365 12.61 -20.55 47.24
N VAL A 366 12.11 -20.24 46.04
CA VAL A 366 11.82 -21.22 44.98
C VAL A 366 12.36 -20.78 43.62
N ALA A 367 12.65 -21.75 42.76
CA ALA A 367 13.03 -21.53 41.38
C ALA A 367 12.17 -22.39 40.43
N LEU A 368 12.01 -21.95 39.18
CA LEU A 368 11.29 -22.70 38.14
C LEU A 368 12.24 -23.09 37.01
N TRP A 369 12.38 -24.40 36.78
CA TRP A 369 13.04 -24.99 35.62
C TRP A 369 11.98 -25.57 34.65
N ARG A 370 11.75 -24.97 33.48
CA ARG A 370 12.26 -23.67 32.99
C ARG A 370 11.13 -22.86 32.36
N LEU A 371 11.36 -21.56 32.12
CA LEU A 371 10.37 -20.70 31.47
C LEU A 371 10.09 -21.17 30.04
N GLY A 372 8.81 -21.31 29.70
CA GLY A 372 8.31 -21.79 28.41
C GLY A 372 7.85 -23.25 28.44
N SER A 373 8.35 -24.07 29.37
CA SER A 373 7.94 -25.49 29.48
C SER A 373 6.78 -25.73 30.43
N GLU A 374 6.46 -24.73 31.27
CA GLU A 374 5.60 -24.92 32.43
C GLU A 374 4.11 -25.03 32.12
N ASP A 375 3.37 -25.70 33.02
CA ASP A 375 1.94 -25.47 33.17
C ASP A 375 1.74 -24.02 33.63
N ALA A 376 1.07 -23.19 32.83
CA ALA A 376 0.82 -21.77 33.18
C ALA A 376 0.13 -21.59 34.55
N GLY A 377 -0.57 -22.62 35.05
CA GLY A 377 -1.15 -22.66 36.39
C GLY A 377 -0.13 -22.50 37.52
N ILE A 378 1.15 -22.83 37.31
CA ILE A 378 2.19 -22.76 38.36
C ILE A 378 2.38 -21.33 38.88
N TRP A 379 2.13 -20.32 38.04
CA TRP A 379 2.18 -18.92 38.45
C TRP A 379 1.06 -18.57 39.43
N ASN A 380 -0.10 -19.23 39.33
CA ASN A 380 -1.18 -19.11 40.31
C ASN A 380 -0.83 -19.85 41.61
N ASP A 381 -0.11 -20.98 41.54
CA ASP A 381 0.39 -21.67 42.72
C ASP A 381 1.41 -20.82 43.47
N LEU A 382 2.39 -20.25 42.77
CA LEU A 382 3.39 -19.34 43.33
C LEU A 382 2.75 -18.09 43.96
N ALA A 383 1.74 -17.51 43.30
CA ALA A 383 1.00 -16.39 43.86
C ALA A 383 0.25 -16.78 45.14
N ALA A 384 -0.47 -17.92 45.14
CA ALA A 384 -1.20 -18.42 46.31
C ALA A 384 -0.26 -18.80 47.47
N PHE A 385 0.88 -19.40 47.14
CA PHE A 385 1.95 -19.72 48.07
C PHE A 385 2.45 -18.47 48.81
N ARG A 386 2.59 -17.35 48.10
CA ARG A 386 3.07 -16.06 48.64
C ARG A 386 2.01 -15.28 49.44
N THR A 387 0.74 -15.29 49.04
CA THR A 387 -0.32 -14.47 49.67
C THR A 387 -1.05 -15.15 50.83
N ALA A 388 -0.69 -16.40 51.14
CA ALA A 388 -1.33 -17.24 52.16
C ALA A 388 -2.82 -17.56 51.91
N ASP A 389 -3.30 -17.44 50.67
CA ASP A 389 -4.58 -18.00 50.26
C ASP A 389 -4.52 -19.54 50.28
N ARG A 390 -5.60 -20.19 50.74
CA ARG A 390 -5.55 -21.62 51.07
C ARG A 390 -5.69 -22.57 49.87
N VAL A 391 -6.07 -22.08 48.69
CA VAL A 391 -6.29 -22.93 47.50
C VAL A 391 -5.92 -22.14 46.23
N PRO A 392 -5.10 -22.70 45.32
CA PRO A 392 -4.74 -22.04 44.07
C PRO A 392 -5.86 -22.17 43.03
N ARG A 393 -5.90 -21.25 42.07
CA ARG A 393 -6.87 -21.28 40.95
C ARG A 393 -6.22 -21.87 39.70
N ILE A 394 -6.12 -23.19 39.66
CA ILE A 394 -5.46 -23.91 38.55
C ILE A 394 -6.42 -24.80 37.74
N ASN A 395 -7.73 -24.74 37.99
CA ASN A 395 -8.72 -25.53 37.24
C ASN A 395 -8.83 -25.18 35.75
N ARG A 396 -8.40 -23.98 35.35
CA ARG A 396 -8.41 -23.52 33.96
C ARG A 396 -7.01 -23.70 33.38
N LEU A 397 -6.90 -24.48 32.32
CA LEU A 397 -5.66 -24.72 31.61
C LEU A 397 -5.56 -23.72 30.47
N GLN A 398 -4.42 -23.05 30.37
CA GLN A 398 -4.16 -22.06 29.33
C GLN A 398 -2.93 -22.49 28.55
N SER A 399 -3.07 -22.47 27.23
CA SER A 399 -1.96 -22.67 26.31
C SER A 399 -0.93 -21.54 26.49
N ALA A 400 0.34 -21.92 26.56
CA ALA A 400 1.48 -21.04 26.70
C ALA A 400 2.08 -20.64 25.34
N VAL A 401 1.88 -21.48 24.32
CA VAL A 401 2.32 -21.32 22.92
C VAL A 401 1.18 -20.78 22.05
N ASN A 402 1.47 -19.91 21.09
CA ASN A 402 0.39 -19.34 20.25
C ASN A 402 -0.02 -20.25 19.09
N VAL A 403 0.90 -21.05 18.56
CA VAL A 403 0.71 -21.89 17.37
C VAL A 403 1.49 -23.19 17.53
N ASP A 404 0.84 -24.31 17.23
CA ASP A 404 1.44 -25.63 17.06
C ASP A 404 1.38 -26.02 15.57
N VAL A 405 2.47 -26.57 15.06
CA VAL A 405 2.62 -26.90 13.64
C VAL A 405 2.88 -28.39 13.50
N GLU A 406 1.92 -29.12 12.95
CA GLU A 406 1.95 -30.58 12.86
C GLU A 406 2.15 -31.06 11.42
N GLY A 407 2.82 -32.21 11.27
CA GLY A 407 2.98 -32.87 9.97
C GLY A 407 4.09 -32.27 9.12
N SER A 408 4.22 -32.77 7.88
CA SER A 408 5.29 -32.38 6.96
C SER A 408 4.72 -32.07 5.58
N GLY A 409 5.29 -31.04 4.94
CA GLY A 409 4.81 -30.48 3.68
C GLY A 409 4.61 -28.97 3.73
N GLU A 410 4.11 -28.42 2.63
CA GLU A 410 3.99 -26.97 2.43
C GLU A 410 2.55 -26.55 2.09
N VAL A 411 1.58 -27.46 2.16
CA VAL A 411 0.16 -27.15 2.09
C VAL A 411 -0.40 -27.12 3.50
N LEU A 412 -0.94 -25.97 3.91
CA LEU A 412 -1.31 -25.67 5.29
C LEU A 412 -2.82 -25.68 5.49
N ARG A 413 -3.24 -26.12 6.68
CA ARG A 413 -4.61 -25.97 7.16
C ARG A 413 -4.63 -25.75 8.67
N ILE A 414 -5.37 -24.74 9.09
CA ILE A 414 -5.63 -24.50 10.51
C ILE A 414 -6.77 -25.43 10.93
N THR A 415 -6.48 -26.46 11.72
CA THR A 415 -7.44 -27.49 12.14
C THR A 415 -8.15 -27.09 13.43
N ASN A 416 -7.41 -26.55 14.39
CA ASN A 416 -7.94 -26.09 15.66
C ASN A 416 -7.66 -24.59 15.89
N ARG A 417 -8.56 -23.96 16.65
CA ARG A 417 -8.39 -22.58 17.16
C ARG A 417 -8.07 -22.65 18.66
N PRO A 418 -7.45 -21.61 19.24
CA PRO A 418 -7.14 -21.60 20.65
C PRO A 418 -8.36 -21.85 21.51
N THR A 419 -8.29 -22.86 22.37
CA THR A 419 -9.31 -23.15 23.38
C THR A 419 -8.65 -23.31 24.74
N ASP A 420 -9.30 -22.79 25.77
CA ASP A 420 -8.88 -23.07 27.14
C ASP A 420 -9.32 -24.49 27.53
N GLY A 421 -8.44 -25.18 28.26
CA GLY A 421 -8.76 -26.48 28.84
C GLY A 421 -9.31 -26.35 30.27
N GLN A 422 -9.74 -27.48 30.81
CA GLN A 422 -10.22 -27.59 32.18
C GLN A 422 -9.74 -28.88 32.85
N ARG A 423 -9.42 -28.75 34.13
CA ARG A 423 -9.18 -29.86 35.04
C ARG A 423 -10.01 -29.75 36.31
N ALA A 424 -10.48 -30.91 36.77
CA ALA A 424 -11.13 -31.08 38.07
C ALA A 424 -10.10 -31.56 39.09
N LEU A 425 -10.13 -30.97 40.29
CA LEU A 425 -9.18 -31.24 41.37
C LEU A 425 -9.93 -31.68 42.62
N GLN A 426 -9.38 -32.66 43.32
CA GLN A 426 -9.86 -33.07 44.63
C GLN A 426 -8.80 -32.78 45.69
N PHE A 427 -9.12 -31.91 46.64
CA PHE A 427 -8.23 -31.60 47.77
C PHE A 427 -8.48 -32.51 48.98
N ASP A 428 -7.41 -32.87 49.67
CA ASP A 428 -7.46 -33.52 50.97
C ASP A 428 -7.68 -32.51 52.12
N ARG A 429 -7.79 -33.01 53.36
CA ARG A 429 -8.01 -32.16 54.55
C ARG A 429 -6.83 -31.24 54.88
N ASN A 430 -5.64 -31.52 54.36
CA ASN A 430 -4.44 -30.73 54.56
C ASN A 430 -4.23 -29.68 53.45
N GLY A 431 -5.10 -29.65 52.44
CA GLY A 431 -4.99 -28.76 51.28
C GLY A 431 -4.05 -29.28 50.19
N MET A 432 -3.71 -30.57 50.20
CA MET A 432 -3.00 -31.25 49.12
C MET A 432 -3.98 -31.71 48.06
N ILE A 433 -3.57 -31.74 46.79
CA ILE A 433 -4.35 -32.34 45.70
C ILE A 433 -4.17 -33.86 45.77
N ALA A 434 -5.26 -34.56 46.05
CA ALA A 434 -5.31 -36.02 46.16
C ALA A 434 -5.74 -36.72 44.87
N ASP A 435 -6.31 -35.97 43.92
CA ASP A 435 -6.74 -36.46 42.61
C ASP A 435 -6.86 -35.30 41.63
N GLU A 436 -6.52 -35.56 40.37
CA GLU A 436 -6.69 -34.64 39.24
C GLU A 436 -7.31 -35.38 38.06
N ARG A 437 -8.24 -34.71 37.38
CA ARG A 437 -8.86 -35.22 36.16
C ARG A 437 -8.99 -34.12 35.13
N TYR A 438 -8.34 -34.31 33.98
CA TYR A 438 -8.47 -33.46 32.81
C TYR A 438 -9.83 -33.72 32.15
N THR A 439 -10.66 -32.69 32.01
CA THR A 439 -11.95 -32.79 31.28
C THR A 439 -11.80 -32.34 29.85
N ASP A 440 -11.04 -31.27 29.63
CA ASP A 440 -10.74 -30.70 28.33
C ASP A 440 -9.27 -30.26 28.33
N LEU A 441 -8.52 -30.59 27.28
CA LEU A 441 -7.14 -30.13 27.11
C LEU A 441 -7.14 -28.80 26.35
N PRO A 442 -6.30 -27.83 26.72
CA PRO A 442 -6.16 -26.61 25.95
C PRO A 442 -5.51 -26.95 24.60
N THR A 443 -5.88 -26.19 23.57
CA THR A 443 -5.25 -26.29 22.25
C THR A 443 -4.80 -24.90 21.82
N PRO A 444 -3.62 -24.73 21.20
CA PRO A 444 -3.25 -23.50 20.51
C PRO A 444 -3.94 -23.42 19.14
N TYR A 445 -3.51 -22.51 18.26
CA TYR A 445 -3.78 -22.69 16.83
C TYR A 445 -3.01 -23.92 16.36
N VAL A 446 -3.70 -24.93 15.82
CA VAL A 446 -3.02 -26.09 15.23
C VAL A 446 -2.99 -25.90 13.71
N VAL A 447 -1.78 -25.80 13.16
CA VAL A 447 -1.51 -25.69 11.73
C VAL A 447 -1.00 -27.03 11.25
N GLN A 448 -1.85 -27.75 10.52
CA GLN A 448 -1.48 -29.03 9.95
C GLN A 448 -0.89 -28.85 8.54
N ARG A 449 0.26 -29.46 8.32
CA ARG A 449 1.03 -29.47 7.09
C ARG A 449 0.87 -30.79 6.37
N ALA A 450 0.73 -30.71 5.05
CA ALA A 450 0.65 -31.87 4.18
C ALA A 450 1.42 -31.63 2.87
N GLY A 451 1.78 -32.74 2.22
CA GLY A 451 2.41 -32.73 0.90
C GLY A 451 3.80 -33.36 0.84
N ALA A 452 4.37 -33.82 1.96
CA ALA A 452 5.69 -34.44 2.01
C ALA A 452 5.74 -35.94 1.67
N ALA A 453 4.62 -36.55 1.26
CA ALA A 453 4.54 -38.00 1.05
C ALA A 453 5.50 -38.54 -0.03
N ASP A 454 5.80 -37.71 -1.05
CA ASP A 454 6.80 -38.01 -2.07
C ASP A 454 7.93 -36.96 -2.02
N PRO A 455 9.12 -37.29 -1.49
CA PRO A 455 10.23 -36.35 -1.35
C PRO A 455 10.88 -35.96 -2.69
N LYS A 456 10.46 -36.58 -3.81
CA LYS A 456 10.95 -36.24 -5.16
C LYS A 456 9.90 -35.51 -6.00
N ALA A 457 8.73 -35.20 -5.46
CA ALA A 457 7.73 -34.35 -6.09
C ALA A 457 8.00 -32.88 -5.76
N ILE A 458 8.11 -32.02 -6.78
CA ILE A 458 8.34 -30.57 -6.63
C ILE A 458 7.23 -29.77 -7.30
N ALA A 459 6.66 -28.79 -6.61
CA ALA A 459 5.76 -27.80 -7.19
C ALA A 459 6.49 -26.49 -7.48
N LEU A 460 6.55 -26.10 -8.76
CA LEU A 460 6.97 -24.76 -9.13
C LEU A 460 5.79 -23.81 -8.99
N THR A 461 5.99 -22.73 -8.24
CA THR A 461 4.98 -21.71 -7.98
C THR A 461 5.46 -20.33 -8.40
N PHE A 462 4.53 -19.51 -8.90
CA PHE A 462 4.83 -18.17 -9.40
C PHE A 462 3.87 -17.15 -8.78
N ASP A 463 4.43 -16.12 -8.15
CA ASP A 463 3.67 -15.03 -7.53
C ASP A 463 3.80 -13.72 -8.34
N ASP A 464 2.92 -12.78 -8.03
CA ASP A 464 2.81 -11.42 -8.58
C ASP A 464 2.28 -11.26 -10.01
N GLY A 465 2.21 -12.32 -10.80
CA GLY A 465 1.68 -12.26 -12.16
C GLY A 465 0.16 -12.10 -12.25
N PRO A 466 -0.38 -12.10 -13.48
CA PRO A 466 0.35 -12.19 -14.74
C PRO A 466 0.93 -10.84 -15.21
N ASP A 467 2.12 -10.83 -15.78
CA ASP A 467 2.75 -9.68 -16.45
C ASP A 467 2.84 -9.93 -17.97
N ALA A 468 2.46 -8.95 -18.79
CA ALA A 468 2.45 -9.09 -20.26
C ALA A 468 3.84 -9.33 -20.89
N THR A 469 4.92 -9.01 -20.20
CA THR A 469 6.30 -9.17 -20.66
C THR A 469 6.94 -10.44 -20.13
N TRP A 470 6.72 -10.76 -18.85
CA TRP A 470 7.48 -11.82 -18.15
C TRP A 470 6.75 -13.15 -18.01
N THR A 471 5.42 -13.16 -17.84
CA THR A 471 4.65 -14.40 -17.76
C THR A 471 4.68 -15.23 -19.06
N PRO A 472 4.57 -14.65 -20.28
CA PRO A 472 4.61 -15.43 -21.52
C PRO A 472 5.87 -16.30 -21.69
N PRO A 473 7.11 -15.79 -21.55
CA PRO A 473 8.30 -16.64 -21.70
C PRO A 473 8.45 -17.69 -20.59
N ILE A 474 7.90 -17.46 -19.39
CA ILE A 474 7.83 -18.48 -18.33
C ILE A 474 6.92 -19.63 -18.76
N LEU A 475 5.71 -19.32 -19.25
CA LEU A 475 4.77 -20.31 -19.78
C LEU A 475 5.38 -21.09 -20.95
N ASP A 476 6.08 -20.40 -21.88
CA ASP A 476 6.77 -21.05 -23.00
C ASP A 476 7.84 -22.05 -22.51
N ALA A 477 8.59 -21.71 -21.46
CA ALA A 477 9.62 -22.57 -20.89
C ALA A 477 9.03 -23.82 -20.20
N LEU A 478 7.94 -23.64 -19.45
CA LEU A 478 7.20 -24.73 -18.79
C LEU A 478 6.58 -25.68 -19.81
N GLU A 479 5.90 -25.15 -20.83
CA GLU A 479 5.28 -25.89 -21.93
C GLU A 479 6.34 -26.73 -22.67
N LYS A 480 7.47 -26.11 -23.04
CA LYS A 480 8.58 -26.80 -23.70
C LYS A 480 9.18 -27.92 -22.84
N ALA A 481 9.16 -27.76 -21.52
CA ALA A 481 9.69 -28.75 -20.58
C ALA A 481 8.66 -29.83 -20.19
N GLY A 482 7.38 -29.66 -20.55
CA GLY A 482 6.29 -30.51 -20.10
C GLY A 482 6.16 -30.52 -18.58
N VAL A 483 6.31 -29.36 -17.94
CA VAL A 483 6.26 -29.18 -16.49
C VAL A 483 5.04 -28.34 -16.12
N PRO A 484 4.12 -28.84 -15.28
CA PRO A 484 3.03 -28.02 -14.77
C PRO A 484 3.53 -27.11 -13.64
N ALA A 485 2.87 -25.96 -13.47
CA ALA A 485 3.13 -25.03 -12.38
C ALA A 485 1.84 -24.51 -11.72
N THR A 486 1.98 -23.74 -10.64
CA THR A 486 0.86 -23.05 -9.97
C THR A 486 1.14 -21.55 -9.90
N PHE A 487 0.23 -20.71 -10.40
CA PHE A 487 0.37 -19.26 -10.46
C PHE A 487 -0.55 -18.59 -9.44
N PHE A 488 -0.01 -17.91 -8.42
CA PHE A 488 -0.77 -17.10 -7.49
C PHE A 488 -0.91 -15.69 -8.06
N VAL A 489 -2.08 -15.41 -8.64
CA VAL A 489 -2.28 -14.20 -9.44
C VAL A 489 -2.82 -13.03 -8.62
N ILE A 490 -2.31 -11.84 -8.93
CA ILE A 490 -2.85 -10.57 -8.45
C ILE A 490 -4.04 -10.20 -9.34
N GLY A 491 -5.19 -9.89 -8.74
CA GLY A 491 -6.42 -9.58 -9.45
C GLY A 491 -6.32 -8.36 -10.37
N GLU A 492 -5.64 -7.28 -9.95
CA GLU A 492 -5.41 -6.09 -10.79
C GLU A 492 -4.63 -6.44 -12.07
N ASN A 493 -3.58 -7.24 -11.96
CA ASN A 493 -2.78 -7.70 -13.11
C ASN A 493 -3.58 -8.63 -14.03
N ALA A 494 -4.33 -9.55 -13.43
CA ALA A 494 -5.19 -10.46 -14.15
C ALA A 494 -6.33 -9.74 -14.91
N LEU A 495 -6.80 -8.57 -14.43
CA LEU A 495 -7.85 -7.77 -15.08
C LEU A 495 -7.41 -7.33 -16.48
N GLU A 496 -6.15 -6.96 -16.62
CA GLU A 496 -5.56 -6.45 -17.87
C GLU A 496 -5.14 -7.58 -18.83
N HIS A 497 -4.98 -8.80 -18.33
CA HIS A 497 -4.39 -9.93 -19.08
C HIS A 497 -5.24 -11.22 -19.06
N PRO A 498 -6.52 -11.18 -19.47
CA PRO A 498 -7.41 -12.35 -19.46
C PRO A 498 -6.91 -13.53 -20.31
N SER A 499 -6.18 -13.25 -21.40
CA SER A 499 -5.64 -14.28 -22.28
C SER A 499 -4.54 -15.12 -21.61
N LEU A 500 -3.78 -14.55 -20.67
CA LEU A 500 -2.75 -15.28 -19.93
C LEU A 500 -3.37 -16.26 -18.92
N LEU A 501 -4.43 -15.86 -18.22
CA LEU A 501 -5.18 -16.77 -17.34
C LEU A 501 -5.77 -17.95 -18.11
N GLN A 502 -6.35 -17.68 -19.29
CA GLN A 502 -6.88 -18.74 -20.15
C GLN A 502 -5.77 -19.68 -20.65
N ARG A 503 -4.59 -19.13 -20.95
CA ARG A 503 -3.41 -19.89 -21.34
C ARG A 503 -2.93 -20.81 -20.21
N MET A 504 -2.72 -20.29 -19.00
CA MET A 504 -2.35 -21.09 -17.81
C MET A 504 -3.31 -22.28 -17.66
N VAL A 505 -4.62 -22.03 -17.74
CA VAL A 505 -5.62 -23.11 -17.60
C VAL A 505 -5.54 -24.13 -18.74
N ARG A 506 -5.33 -23.68 -19.97
CA ARG A 506 -5.22 -24.56 -21.15
C ARG A 506 -3.96 -25.41 -21.11
N ASP A 507 -2.83 -24.83 -20.70
CA ASP A 507 -1.50 -25.45 -20.77
C ASP A 507 -1.27 -26.46 -19.64
N GLY A 508 -2.15 -26.47 -18.62
CA GLY A 508 -2.18 -27.51 -17.58
C GLY A 508 -1.94 -26.98 -16.18
N ASP A 509 -1.65 -25.69 -16.03
CA ASP A 509 -1.25 -25.05 -14.78
C ASP A 509 -2.44 -24.78 -13.84
N GLU A 510 -2.13 -24.61 -12.56
CA GLU A 510 -3.09 -24.15 -11.55
C GLU A 510 -3.02 -22.65 -11.35
N ILE A 511 -4.15 -22.06 -10.97
CA ILE A 511 -4.24 -20.65 -10.59
C ILE A 511 -4.65 -20.60 -9.12
N GLY A 512 -3.86 -19.94 -8.29
CA GLY A 512 -4.18 -19.57 -6.92
C GLY A 512 -4.51 -18.08 -6.80
N ASN A 513 -5.15 -17.72 -5.70
CA ASN A 513 -5.50 -16.34 -5.37
C ASN A 513 -4.35 -15.68 -4.60
N HIS A 514 -3.91 -14.51 -5.04
CA HIS A 514 -2.89 -13.70 -4.36
C HIS A 514 -3.41 -12.29 -4.00
N SER A 515 -4.70 -12.18 -3.67
CA SER A 515 -5.45 -10.92 -3.45
C SER A 515 -5.60 -10.07 -4.72
N TYR A 516 -6.28 -8.92 -4.63
CA TYR A 516 -6.59 -8.10 -5.80
C TYR A 516 -5.56 -7.00 -6.03
N THR A 517 -5.18 -6.24 -4.99
CA THR A 517 -4.17 -5.17 -5.06
C THR A 517 -2.88 -5.52 -4.30
N HIS A 518 -2.67 -6.79 -3.93
CA HIS A 518 -1.48 -7.24 -3.19
C HIS A 518 -1.18 -6.45 -1.88
N PRO A 519 -2.17 -6.19 -0.99
CA PRO A 519 -1.89 -5.54 0.29
C PRO A 519 -1.32 -6.52 1.33
N ASN A 520 -0.59 -6.01 2.32
CA ASN A 520 -0.26 -6.77 3.52
C ASN A 520 -1.55 -7.09 4.32
N LEU A 521 -1.96 -8.35 4.27
CA LEU A 521 -3.24 -8.79 4.84
C LEU A 521 -3.26 -8.83 6.38
N ALA A 522 -2.10 -8.91 7.05
CA ALA A 522 -2.02 -8.84 8.51
C ALA A 522 -2.46 -7.47 9.05
N THR A 523 -2.19 -6.42 8.28
CA THR A 523 -2.57 -5.03 8.62
C THR A 523 -3.95 -4.63 8.09
N THR A 524 -4.59 -5.51 7.32
CA THR A 524 -5.84 -5.22 6.61
C THR A 524 -7.05 -5.74 7.39
N GLY A 525 -8.11 -4.94 7.50
CA GLY A 525 -9.34 -5.36 8.18
C GLY A 525 -10.08 -6.48 7.43
N GLU A 526 -10.75 -7.37 8.17
CA GLU A 526 -11.44 -8.56 7.65
C GLU A 526 -12.34 -8.29 6.43
N ARG A 527 -13.10 -7.19 6.44
CA ARG A 527 -14.00 -6.84 5.32
C ARG A 527 -13.22 -6.54 4.04
N THR A 528 -12.09 -5.86 4.16
CA THR A 528 -11.24 -5.53 3.01
C THR A 528 -10.56 -6.80 2.50
N THR A 529 -10.02 -7.64 3.38
CA THR A 529 -9.46 -8.96 2.99
C THR A 529 -10.48 -9.81 2.24
N LYS A 530 -11.75 -9.85 2.71
CA LYS A 530 -12.83 -10.55 2.00
C LYS A 530 -13.08 -9.97 0.61
N LEU A 531 -13.08 -8.65 0.46
CA LEU A 531 -13.26 -8.00 -0.84
C LEU A 531 -12.11 -8.28 -1.79
N GLU A 532 -10.86 -8.21 -1.32
CA GLU A 532 -9.65 -8.54 -2.07
C GLU A 532 -9.73 -9.97 -2.63
N LEU A 533 -9.99 -10.94 -1.76
CA LEU A 533 -10.06 -12.35 -2.17
C LEU A 533 -11.26 -12.62 -3.08
N ASN A 534 -12.43 -12.06 -2.77
CA ASN A 534 -13.62 -12.25 -3.59
C ASN A 534 -13.48 -11.60 -4.98
N ALA A 535 -12.83 -10.43 -5.08
CA ALA A 535 -12.61 -9.75 -6.35
C ALA A 535 -11.72 -10.59 -7.27
N THR A 536 -10.60 -11.07 -6.76
CA THR A 536 -9.70 -11.96 -7.52
C THR A 536 -10.38 -13.28 -7.88
N GLN A 537 -11.17 -13.85 -6.97
CA GLN A 537 -11.94 -15.07 -7.23
C GLN A 537 -12.95 -14.89 -8.38
N ARG A 538 -13.74 -13.80 -8.33
CA ARG A 538 -14.73 -13.47 -9.36
C ARG A 538 -14.07 -13.22 -10.71
N LEU A 539 -12.91 -12.58 -10.71
CA LEU A 539 -12.13 -12.35 -11.91
C LEU A 539 -11.62 -13.65 -12.55
N ILE A 540 -11.05 -14.56 -11.74
CA ILE A 540 -10.59 -15.88 -12.21
C ILE A 540 -11.77 -16.65 -12.79
N GLN A 541 -12.91 -16.69 -12.08
CA GLN A 541 -14.14 -17.34 -12.56
C GLN A 541 -14.62 -16.74 -13.88
N ALA A 542 -14.61 -15.41 -13.99
CA ALA A 542 -15.04 -14.68 -15.16
C ALA A 542 -14.22 -15.07 -16.39
N TYR A 543 -12.89 -15.07 -16.29
CA TYR A 543 -12.03 -15.24 -17.46
C TYR A 543 -11.73 -16.69 -17.82
N THR A 544 -11.79 -17.60 -16.84
CA THR A 544 -11.42 -19.02 -17.05
C THR A 544 -12.61 -19.97 -17.03
N GLY A 545 -13.76 -19.54 -16.48
CA GLY A 545 -14.88 -20.43 -16.19
C GLY A 545 -14.63 -21.41 -15.04
N ARG A 546 -13.53 -21.23 -14.28
CA ARG A 546 -13.13 -22.08 -13.15
C ARG A 546 -12.95 -21.25 -11.88
N SER A 547 -13.28 -21.85 -10.74
CA SER A 547 -12.92 -21.33 -9.43
C SER A 547 -11.48 -21.71 -9.07
N THR A 548 -10.99 -21.22 -7.93
CA THR A 548 -9.78 -21.75 -7.29
C THR A 548 -10.05 -21.96 -5.81
N THR A 549 -9.42 -22.97 -5.22
CA THR A 549 -9.36 -23.17 -3.77
C THR A 549 -7.97 -22.89 -3.23
N LEU A 550 -7.01 -22.45 -4.05
CA LEU A 550 -5.64 -22.21 -3.62
C LEU A 550 -5.45 -20.74 -3.28
N PHE A 551 -4.73 -20.47 -2.20
CA PHE A 551 -4.41 -19.12 -1.76
C PHE A 551 -2.99 -19.07 -1.20
N ARG A 552 -2.30 -17.97 -1.45
CA ARG A 552 -1.06 -17.60 -0.79
C ARG A 552 -1.16 -16.14 -0.38
N ALA A 553 -0.84 -15.81 0.86
CA ALA A 553 -0.96 -14.44 1.33
C ALA A 553 0.20 -13.58 0.80
N PRO A 554 -0.07 -12.34 0.34
CA PRO A 554 1.00 -11.38 0.07
C PRO A 554 1.89 -11.18 1.31
N TYR A 555 3.21 -11.11 1.12
CA TYR A 555 4.24 -10.93 2.16
C TYR A 555 4.39 -12.09 3.15
N PHE A 556 3.46 -13.05 3.19
CA PHE A 556 3.44 -14.15 4.14
C PHE A 556 3.24 -15.46 3.38
N GLY A 557 4.33 -16.21 3.21
CA GLY A 557 4.35 -17.46 2.47
C GLY A 557 4.94 -18.62 3.24
N ASP A 558 5.42 -18.42 4.47
CA ASP A 558 6.14 -19.46 5.19
C ASP A 558 5.24 -20.67 5.49
N ALA A 559 5.82 -21.86 5.35
CA ALA A 559 5.15 -23.12 5.63
C ALA A 559 5.09 -23.47 7.13
N GLU A 560 5.72 -22.66 7.98
CA GLU A 560 5.66 -22.76 9.45
C GLU A 560 5.26 -21.41 10.06
N PRO A 561 4.00 -20.97 9.88
CA PRO A 561 3.56 -19.69 10.41
C PRO A 561 3.53 -19.73 11.94
N THR A 562 4.41 -18.96 12.59
CA THR A 562 4.52 -18.94 14.06
C THR A 562 3.94 -17.66 14.66
N THR A 563 3.55 -16.70 13.82
CA THR A 563 3.05 -15.39 14.24
C THR A 563 1.57 -15.19 13.94
N MET A 564 0.90 -14.34 14.71
CA MET A 564 -0.50 -13.97 14.44
C MET A 564 -0.70 -13.21 13.13
N ASP A 565 0.33 -12.52 12.67
CA ASP A 565 0.33 -11.81 11.39
C ASP A 565 0.23 -12.77 10.20
N GLU A 566 0.76 -14.00 10.34
CA GLU A 566 0.65 -15.07 9.33
C GLU A 566 -0.63 -15.89 9.48
N ILE A 567 -1.02 -16.21 10.72
CA ILE A 567 -2.17 -17.06 11.01
C ILE A 567 -3.50 -16.39 10.68
N ALA A 568 -3.66 -15.09 11.00
CA ALA A 568 -4.95 -14.42 10.81
C ALA A 568 -5.38 -14.34 9.33
N PRO A 569 -4.51 -13.94 8.37
CA PRO A 569 -4.85 -13.98 6.94
C PRO A 569 -5.14 -15.39 6.43
N ALA A 570 -4.34 -16.38 6.85
CA ALA A 570 -4.53 -17.79 6.51
C ALA A 570 -5.89 -18.31 6.96
N LEU A 571 -6.30 -18.00 8.21
CA LEU A 571 -7.58 -18.39 8.78
C LEU A 571 -8.76 -17.74 8.06
N LEU A 572 -8.66 -16.45 7.75
CA LEU A 572 -9.70 -15.72 7.02
C LEU A 572 -9.89 -16.28 5.60
N ALA A 573 -8.80 -16.59 4.91
CA ALA A 573 -8.85 -17.25 3.61
C ALA A 573 -9.45 -18.65 3.73
N GLN A 574 -9.07 -19.42 4.76
CA GLN A 574 -9.64 -20.74 5.00
C GLN A 574 -11.15 -20.69 5.28
N ASP A 575 -11.63 -19.72 6.06
CA ASP A 575 -13.06 -19.51 6.33
C ASP A 575 -13.86 -19.15 5.06
N LEU A 576 -13.19 -18.68 4.00
CA LEU A 576 -13.75 -18.43 2.68
C LEU A 576 -13.68 -19.64 1.73
N GLY A 577 -13.00 -20.73 2.15
CA GLY A 577 -12.89 -21.95 1.36
C GLY A 577 -11.55 -22.14 0.64
N TYR A 578 -10.53 -21.35 1.00
CA TYR A 578 -9.18 -21.53 0.46
C TYR A 578 -8.34 -22.51 1.28
N THR A 579 -7.36 -23.10 0.61
CA THR A 579 -6.26 -23.89 1.16
C THR A 579 -5.00 -23.08 0.96
N VAL A 580 -4.25 -22.88 2.05
CA VAL A 580 -3.05 -22.05 2.05
C VAL A 580 -1.88 -22.88 1.53
N VAL A 581 -1.14 -22.33 0.57
CA VAL A 581 0.08 -22.95 0.03
C VAL A 581 1.26 -22.10 0.49
N GLY A 582 2.04 -22.65 1.41
CA GLY A 582 3.27 -22.07 1.89
C GLY A 582 4.45 -22.32 0.94
N LEU A 583 5.65 -22.10 1.46
CA LEU A 583 6.92 -22.33 0.80
C LEU A 583 8.06 -22.52 1.82
N HIS A 584 9.06 -23.31 1.45
CA HIS A 584 10.39 -23.32 2.10
C HIS A 584 11.53 -22.97 1.14
N VAL A 585 11.27 -22.98 -0.18
CA VAL A 585 12.29 -22.68 -1.17
C VAL A 585 12.02 -21.31 -1.80
N ASP A 586 12.78 -20.30 -1.35
CA ASP A 586 12.75 -18.93 -1.90
C ASP A 586 14.18 -18.47 -2.27
N PRO A 587 14.50 -18.36 -3.57
CA PRO A 587 15.79 -17.83 -4.02
C PRO A 587 15.86 -16.30 -4.01
N ASN A 588 14.82 -15.62 -3.53
CA ASN A 588 14.66 -14.16 -3.56
C ASN A 588 14.84 -13.58 -4.98
N ASP A 589 14.32 -14.27 -5.99
CA ASP A 589 14.52 -13.91 -7.40
C ASP A 589 13.99 -12.50 -7.71
N TRP A 590 12.97 -12.04 -6.99
CA TRP A 590 12.43 -10.68 -7.05
C TRP A 590 13.48 -9.59 -6.76
N GLN A 591 14.51 -9.88 -5.94
CA GLN A 591 15.63 -8.97 -5.65
C GLN A 591 16.68 -8.91 -6.77
N ARG A 592 16.60 -9.81 -7.74
CA ARG A 592 17.52 -9.96 -8.89
C ARG A 592 18.98 -10.30 -8.48
N PRO A 593 19.22 -11.36 -7.69
CA PRO A 593 20.56 -11.74 -7.21
C PRO A 593 21.49 -12.31 -8.30
N GLY A 594 20.99 -12.54 -9.52
CA GLY A 594 21.71 -13.14 -10.65
C GLY A 594 21.19 -14.54 -10.97
N THR A 595 21.13 -14.88 -12.26
CA THR A 595 20.60 -16.15 -12.78
C THR A 595 21.25 -17.38 -12.13
N ASP A 596 22.59 -17.43 -12.06
CA ASP A 596 23.31 -18.55 -11.43
C ASP A 596 23.03 -18.66 -9.93
N SER A 597 22.82 -17.52 -9.25
CA SER A 597 22.49 -17.50 -7.83
C SER A 597 21.11 -18.08 -7.57
N ILE A 598 20.12 -17.75 -8.42
CA ILE A 598 18.76 -18.29 -8.35
C ILE A 598 18.80 -19.81 -8.55
N VAL A 599 19.47 -20.28 -9.61
CA VAL A 599 19.58 -21.72 -9.90
C VAL A 599 20.23 -22.47 -8.74
N ARG A 600 21.35 -21.96 -8.24
CA ARG A 600 22.08 -22.59 -7.14
C ARG A 600 21.24 -22.64 -5.87
N GLN A 601 20.63 -21.53 -5.46
CA GLN A 601 19.81 -21.47 -4.24
C GLN A 601 18.62 -22.42 -4.30
N VAL A 602 17.91 -22.47 -5.43
CA VAL A 602 16.79 -23.42 -5.59
C VAL A 602 17.27 -24.86 -5.46
N VAL A 603 18.37 -25.22 -6.13
CA VAL A 603 18.89 -26.59 -6.09
C VAL A 603 19.41 -26.96 -4.70
N GLU A 604 20.20 -26.10 -4.07
CA GLU A 604 20.74 -26.32 -2.72
C GLU A 604 19.61 -26.48 -1.69
N GLN A 605 18.65 -25.56 -1.67
CA GLN A 605 17.52 -25.63 -0.74
C GLN A 605 16.69 -26.90 -0.97
N VAL A 606 16.35 -27.26 -2.22
CA VAL A 606 15.62 -28.52 -2.49
C VAL A 606 16.40 -29.76 -2.02
N GLU A 607 17.74 -29.73 -2.03
CA GLU A 607 18.58 -30.84 -1.55
C GLU A 607 18.73 -30.89 -0.02
N GLU A 608 18.45 -29.80 0.69
CA GLU A 608 18.44 -29.70 2.15
C GLU A 608 17.13 -30.23 2.78
N ALA A 609 16.27 -30.91 2.01
CA ALA A 609 15.03 -31.47 2.53
C ALA A 609 15.28 -32.47 3.66
N SER A 610 14.52 -32.34 4.75
CA SER A 610 14.54 -33.20 5.93
C SER A 610 13.14 -33.78 6.19
N VAL A 611 13.01 -34.60 7.24
CA VAL A 611 11.70 -35.12 7.68
C VAL A 611 10.76 -33.97 8.06
N ASP A 612 11.30 -32.92 8.68
CA ASP A 612 10.54 -31.78 9.20
C ASP A 612 10.39 -30.66 8.16
N SER A 613 11.27 -30.59 7.16
CA SER A 613 11.22 -29.60 6.07
C SER A 613 11.29 -30.26 4.70
N SER A 614 10.13 -30.41 4.06
CA SER A 614 10.01 -31.12 2.77
C SER A 614 10.64 -30.39 1.58
N ARG A 615 10.75 -29.06 1.65
CA ARG A 615 11.33 -28.17 0.62
C ARG A 615 10.86 -28.47 -0.80
N ASN A 616 9.57 -28.70 -0.94
CA ASN A 616 8.91 -29.21 -2.14
C ASN A 616 8.00 -28.19 -2.84
N VAL A 617 7.83 -26.97 -2.31
CA VAL A 617 7.24 -25.84 -3.05
C VAL A 617 8.32 -24.78 -3.29
N VAL A 618 8.62 -24.54 -4.56
CA VAL A 618 9.57 -23.52 -5.01
C VAL A 618 8.80 -22.26 -5.39
N LEU A 619 9.10 -21.14 -4.72
CA LEU A 619 8.58 -19.82 -5.05
C LEU A 619 9.51 -19.14 -6.06
N LEU A 620 8.92 -18.64 -7.15
CA LEU A 620 9.51 -17.71 -8.11
C LEU A 620 8.50 -16.60 -8.40
N HIS A 621 8.90 -15.54 -9.09
CA HIS A 621 8.00 -14.44 -9.43
C HIS A 621 7.85 -14.27 -10.94
N ASP A 622 6.62 -14.14 -11.43
CA ASP A 622 6.30 -13.83 -12.82
C ASP A 622 5.79 -12.39 -13.03
N GLY A 623 5.67 -11.61 -11.95
CA GLY A 623 5.33 -10.18 -11.96
C GLY A 623 6.24 -9.33 -11.05
N GLY A 624 5.77 -8.14 -10.64
CA GLY A 624 6.44 -7.32 -9.61
C GLY A 624 7.73 -6.59 -10.04
N GLY A 625 8.00 -6.48 -11.35
CA GLY A 625 9.16 -5.77 -11.90
C GLY A 625 9.92 -6.58 -12.95
N ASN A 626 11.19 -6.25 -13.22
CA ASN A 626 11.98 -6.99 -14.23
C ASN A 626 12.31 -8.41 -13.75
N ARG A 627 11.76 -9.44 -14.42
CA ARG A 627 11.95 -10.88 -14.13
C ARG A 627 12.87 -11.63 -15.11
N GLN A 628 13.74 -10.93 -15.82
CA GLN A 628 14.64 -11.54 -16.81
C GLN A 628 15.48 -12.70 -16.22
N GLN A 629 16.03 -12.53 -15.02
CA GLN A 629 16.87 -13.56 -14.39
C GLN A 629 16.06 -14.82 -14.02
N THR A 630 14.80 -14.66 -13.61
CA THR A 630 13.87 -15.77 -13.33
C THR A 630 13.59 -16.56 -14.61
N VAL A 631 13.30 -15.87 -15.71
CA VAL A 631 13.09 -16.47 -17.04
C VAL A 631 14.32 -17.26 -17.51
N GLU A 632 15.51 -16.70 -17.32
CA GLU A 632 16.77 -17.35 -17.70
C GLU A 632 17.12 -18.55 -16.80
N ALA A 633 16.77 -18.50 -15.50
CA ALA A 633 17.08 -19.55 -14.53
C ALA A 633 16.17 -20.78 -14.68
N LEU A 634 14.89 -20.56 -14.99
CA LEU A 634 13.86 -21.59 -14.99
C LEU A 634 14.21 -22.85 -15.82
N PRO A 635 14.70 -22.75 -17.08
CA PRO A 635 15.10 -23.92 -17.85
C PRO A 635 16.22 -24.74 -17.20
N TRP A 636 17.14 -24.09 -16.47
CA TRP A 636 18.25 -24.75 -15.78
C TRP A 636 17.77 -25.44 -14.51
N ILE A 637 16.91 -24.79 -13.71
CA ILE A 637 16.27 -25.40 -12.53
C ILE A 637 15.58 -26.70 -12.93
N VAL A 638 14.71 -26.63 -13.93
CA VAL A 638 13.95 -27.81 -14.40
C VAL A 638 14.88 -28.92 -14.88
N LYS A 639 15.91 -28.57 -15.65
CA LYS A 639 16.87 -29.54 -16.19
C LYS A 639 17.68 -30.23 -15.08
N ILE A 640 18.19 -29.47 -14.11
CA ILE A 640 19.05 -29.99 -13.03
C ILE A 640 18.23 -30.87 -12.09
N LEU A 641 17.03 -30.43 -11.68
CA LEU A 641 16.18 -31.20 -10.78
C LEU A 641 15.68 -32.50 -11.45
N LYS A 642 15.28 -32.47 -12.74
CA LYS A 642 14.97 -33.71 -13.48
C LYS A 642 16.16 -34.66 -13.55
N ALA A 643 17.36 -34.14 -13.79
CA ALA A 643 18.58 -34.97 -13.84
C ALA A 643 18.91 -35.61 -12.47
N LYS A 644 18.50 -34.97 -11.37
CA LYS A 644 18.60 -35.47 -9.99
C LYS A 644 17.42 -36.36 -9.57
N GLY A 645 16.51 -36.68 -10.50
CA GLY A 645 15.39 -37.62 -10.27
C GLY A 645 14.12 -36.99 -9.69
N TYR A 646 14.05 -35.66 -9.59
CA TYR A 646 12.81 -34.98 -9.20
C TYR A 646 11.81 -34.97 -10.36
N HIS A 647 10.53 -35.02 -10.03
CA HIS A 647 9.44 -34.83 -10.98
C HIS A 647 8.54 -33.67 -10.53
N PHE A 648 7.93 -33.00 -11.49
CA PHE A 648 7.19 -31.77 -11.23
C PHE A 648 5.69 -32.00 -11.22
N VAL A 649 5.03 -31.41 -10.24
CA VAL A 649 3.58 -31.50 -10.00
C VAL A 649 3.02 -30.10 -9.69
N THR A 650 1.70 -29.94 -9.69
CA THR A 650 1.07 -28.71 -9.18
C THR A 650 0.96 -28.74 -7.65
N ALA A 651 0.69 -27.59 -7.02
CA ALA A 651 0.60 -27.50 -5.57
C ALA A 651 -0.48 -28.43 -4.99
N SER A 652 -1.63 -28.57 -5.65
CA SER A 652 -2.68 -29.49 -5.17
C SER A 652 -2.30 -30.98 -5.29
N GLN A 653 -1.46 -31.33 -6.25
CA GLN A 653 -1.04 -32.71 -6.47
C GLN A 653 -0.05 -33.22 -5.41
N LEU A 654 0.68 -32.33 -4.73
CA LEU A 654 1.52 -32.70 -3.58
C LEU A 654 0.70 -33.39 -2.48
N VAL A 655 -0.56 -33.00 -2.30
CA VAL A 655 -1.49 -33.59 -1.32
C VAL A 655 -2.45 -34.61 -1.95
N GLY A 656 -2.14 -35.12 -3.15
CA GLY A 656 -2.94 -36.12 -3.86
C GLY A 656 -4.29 -35.62 -4.38
N VAL A 657 -4.49 -34.29 -4.44
CA VAL A 657 -5.75 -33.71 -4.91
C VAL A 657 -5.66 -33.43 -6.41
N PRO A 658 -6.65 -33.86 -7.21
CA PRO A 658 -6.63 -33.58 -8.64
C PRO A 658 -6.91 -32.11 -8.91
N ARG A 659 -6.25 -31.56 -9.92
CA ARG A 659 -6.45 -30.18 -10.42
C ARG A 659 -7.92 -29.78 -10.62
N ALA A 660 -8.79 -30.70 -11.04
CA ALA A 660 -10.21 -30.42 -11.21
C ALA A 660 -10.94 -30.08 -9.90
N ALA A 661 -10.44 -30.57 -8.76
CA ALA A 661 -10.94 -30.24 -7.42
C ALA A 661 -10.32 -28.94 -6.88
N ALA A 662 -9.04 -28.68 -7.18
CA ALA A 662 -8.38 -27.40 -6.84
C ALA A 662 -8.92 -26.22 -7.67
N MET A 663 -9.32 -26.48 -8.91
CA MET A 663 -9.95 -25.51 -9.82
C MET A 663 -11.31 -26.03 -10.33
N PRO A 664 -12.37 -26.03 -9.51
CA PRO A 664 -13.67 -26.57 -9.90
C PRO A 664 -14.34 -25.70 -10.98
N ALA A 665 -15.09 -26.34 -11.89
CA ALA A 665 -15.84 -25.61 -12.92
C ALA A 665 -17.03 -24.84 -12.30
N VAL A 666 -17.25 -23.61 -12.75
CA VAL A 666 -18.38 -22.79 -12.29
C VAL A 666 -19.69 -23.32 -12.90
N THR A 667 -20.72 -23.56 -12.07
CA THR A 667 -22.01 -24.11 -12.51
C THR A 667 -23.21 -23.37 -11.90
N GLY A 668 -24.42 -23.60 -12.45
CA GLY A 668 -25.68 -23.13 -11.87
C GLY A 668 -25.87 -21.61 -11.85
N ARG A 669 -26.40 -21.07 -10.74
CA ARG A 669 -26.67 -19.62 -10.56
C ARG A 669 -25.39 -18.79 -10.57
N ASP A 670 -24.28 -19.37 -10.13
CA ASP A 670 -23.00 -18.69 -10.08
C ASP A 670 -22.47 -18.38 -11.49
N LEU A 671 -22.78 -19.22 -12.48
CA LEU A 671 -22.43 -18.97 -13.89
C LEU A 671 -23.12 -17.70 -14.44
N VAL A 672 -24.33 -17.36 -14.00
CA VAL A 672 -25.04 -16.15 -14.44
C VAL A 672 -24.45 -14.90 -13.79
N ALA A 673 -24.11 -14.98 -12.49
CA ALA A 673 -23.39 -13.92 -11.79
C ALA A 673 -22.03 -13.67 -12.44
N VAL A 674 -21.25 -14.73 -12.65
CA VAL A 674 -19.95 -14.69 -13.31
C VAL A 674 -20.04 -14.10 -14.71
N ARG A 675 -21.05 -14.45 -15.54
CA ARG A 675 -21.23 -13.81 -16.86
C ARG A 675 -21.56 -12.32 -16.78
N THR A 676 -22.27 -11.89 -15.75
CA THR A 676 -22.52 -10.47 -15.48
C THR A 676 -21.23 -9.76 -15.08
N ASP A 677 -20.44 -10.40 -14.21
CA ASP A 677 -19.14 -9.92 -13.77
C ASP A 677 -18.13 -9.86 -14.93
N VAL A 678 -18.11 -10.84 -15.82
CA VAL A 678 -17.33 -10.81 -17.08
C VAL A 678 -17.64 -9.55 -17.87
N ALA A 679 -18.92 -9.24 -18.09
CA ALA A 679 -19.30 -8.06 -18.84
C ALA A 679 -18.82 -6.77 -18.14
N ILE A 680 -18.91 -6.71 -16.81
CA ILE A 680 -18.47 -5.55 -16.03
C ILE A 680 -16.94 -5.42 -16.05
N PHE A 681 -16.19 -6.49 -15.78
CA PHE A 681 -14.73 -6.50 -15.82
C PHE A 681 -14.20 -6.16 -17.22
N ILE A 682 -14.80 -6.69 -18.30
CA ILE A 682 -14.45 -6.30 -19.66
C ILE A 682 -14.70 -4.79 -19.89
N VAL A 683 -15.82 -4.26 -19.42
CA VAL A 683 -16.11 -2.83 -19.53
C VAL A 683 -15.10 -2.00 -18.72
N LEU A 684 -14.76 -2.42 -17.51
CA LEU A 684 -13.76 -1.75 -16.67
C LEU A 684 -12.37 -1.77 -17.31
N ALA A 685 -11.93 -2.93 -17.82
CA ALA A 685 -10.68 -3.07 -18.56
C ALA A 685 -10.67 -2.18 -19.82
N ALA A 686 -11.76 -2.18 -20.60
CA ALA A 686 -11.90 -1.33 -21.79
C ALA A 686 -11.90 0.17 -21.44
N ILE A 687 -12.50 0.56 -20.32
CA ILE A 687 -12.44 1.94 -19.81
C ILE A 687 -11.02 2.29 -19.39
N SER A 688 -10.32 1.42 -18.66
CA SER A 688 -8.93 1.65 -18.24
C SER A 688 -8.02 1.88 -19.45
N VAL A 689 -8.03 0.94 -20.40
CA VAL A 689 -7.28 1.03 -21.66
C VAL A 689 -7.69 2.27 -22.45
N GLY A 690 -8.99 2.54 -22.56
CA GLY A 690 -9.52 3.71 -23.25
C GLY A 690 -9.07 5.04 -22.64
N LEU A 691 -9.04 5.14 -21.30
CA LEU A 691 -8.57 6.32 -20.58
C LEU A 691 -7.06 6.52 -20.76
N ALA A 692 -6.27 5.45 -20.72
CA ALA A 692 -4.83 5.51 -20.98
C ALA A 692 -4.52 6.02 -22.39
N TRP A 693 -5.17 5.46 -23.42
CA TRP A 693 -5.02 5.93 -24.80
C TRP A 693 -5.54 7.34 -25.01
N LEU A 694 -6.66 7.71 -24.38
CA LEU A 694 -7.17 9.08 -24.39
C LEU A 694 -6.14 10.06 -23.80
N PHE A 695 -5.50 9.69 -22.70
CA PHE A 695 -4.46 10.46 -22.04
C PHE A 695 -3.25 10.67 -22.96
N TYR A 696 -2.69 9.59 -23.53
CA TYR A 696 -1.57 9.67 -24.47
C TYR A 696 -1.90 10.48 -25.73
N LEU A 697 -3.07 10.23 -26.33
CA LEU A 697 -3.52 10.94 -27.53
C LEU A 697 -3.68 12.43 -27.24
N ALA A 698 -4.27 12.79 -26.09
CA ALA A 698 -4.54 14.18 -25.78
C ALA A 698 -3.27 14.96 -25.41
N ILE A 699 -2.35 14.38 -24.65
CA ILE A 699 -1.05 15.00 -24.37
C ILE A 699 -0.26 15.16 -25.67
N GLY A 700 -0.16 14.10 -26.47
CA GLY A 700 0.52 14.13 -27.77
C GLY A 700 -0.07 15.17 -28.71
N LEU A 701 -1.40 15.24 -28.82
CA LEU A 701 -2.10 16.21 -29.66
C LEU A 701 -1.93 17.64 -29.14
N GLY A 702 -1.98 17.86 -27.82
CA GLY A 702 -1.74 19.16 -27.19
C GLY A 702 -0.32 19.67 -27.40
N MET A 703 0.68 18.80 -27.21
CA MET A 703 2.09 19.09 -27.48
C MET A 703 2.33 19.40 -28.95
N ALA A 704 1.82 18.55 -29.85
CA ALA A 704 1.94 18.74 -31.29
C ALA A 704 1.34 20.09 -31.71
N ARG A 705 0.15 20.46 -31.18
CA ARG A 705 -0.45 21.78 -31.44
C ARG A 705 0.45 22.91 -30.98
N ALA A 706 0.95 22.87 -29.74
CA ALA A 706 1.76 23.95 -29.18
C ALA A 706 3.04 24.16 -29.99
N VAL A 707 3.78 23.07 -30.26
CA VAL A 707 5.01 23.09 -31.07
C VAL A 707 4.72 23.57 -32.49
N LEU A 708 3.66 23.05 -33.14
CA LEU A 708 3.30 23.44 -34.49
C LEU A 708 2.92 24.92 -34.59
N MET A 709 2.11 25.44 -33.65
CA MET A 709 1.72 26.86 -33.65
C MET A 709 2.92 27.77 -33.39
N ALA A 710 3.78 27.43 -32.44
CA ALA A 710 5.00 28.17 -32.16
C ALA A 710 5.95 28.17 -33.37
N ALA A 711 6.17 27.00 -33.99
CA ALA A 711 7.02 26.87 -35.18
C ALA A 711 6.44 27.63 -36.38
N LEU A 712 5.14 27.49 -36.67
CA LEU A 712 4.48 28.22 -37.76
C LEU A 712 4.53 29.73 -37.56
N ALA A 713 4.27 30.20 -36.34
CA ALA A 713 4.37 31.62 -36.01
C ALA A 713 5.81 32.14 -36.15
N TRP A 714 6.80 31.35 -35.74
CA TRP A 714 8.22 31.66 -35.91
C TRP A 714 8.60 31.74 -37.40
N PHE A 715 8.29 30.71 -38.19
CA PHE A 715 8.56 30.70 -39.63
C PHE A 715 7.85 31.84 -40.36
N GLN A 716 6.62 32.19 -39.98
CA GLN A 716 5.93 33.35 -40.55
C GLN A 716 6.56 34.68 -40.14
N SER A 717 7.15 34.77 -38.96
CA SER A 717 7.89 35.97 -38.54
C SER A 717 9.17 36.20 -39.35
N LEU A 718 9.81 35.10 -39.81
CA LEU A 718 11.00 35.16 -40.66
C LEU A 718 10.67 35.54 -42.11
N ARG A 719 9.43 35.27 -42.57
CA ARG A 719 8.98 35.70 -43.89
C ARG A 719 8.80 37.21 -43.91
N GLN A 720 9.63 37.91 -44.67
CA GLN A 720 9.46 39.35 -44.91
C GLN A 720 8.14 39.57 -45.68
N ARG A 721 7.11 40.04 -44.98
CA ARG A 721 5.89 40.52 -45.64
C ARG A 721 6.18 41.89 -46.26
N PRO A 722 5.83 42.12 -47.53
CA PRO A 722 5.92 43.45 -48.12
C PRO A 722 5.17 44.42 -47.22
N THR A 723 5.83 45.51 -46.82
CA THR A 723 5.11 46.58 -46.11
C THR A 723 4.15 47.21 -47.12
N PRO A 724 2.85 47.31 -46.84
CA PRO A 724 1.92 47.99 -47.74
C PRO A 724 2.41 49.40 -48.06
N PRO A 725 2.19 49.91 -49.28
CA PRO A 725 2.51 51.29 -49.61
C PRO A 725 1.77 52.25 -48.68
N ASP A 726 2.25 53.49 -48.61
CA ASP A 726 1.59 54.52 -47.80
C ASP A 726 0.22 54.85 -48.43
N TYR A 727 -0.86 54.42 -47.76
CA TYR A 727 -2.23 54.51 -48.24
C TYR A 727 -3.13 54.97 -47.09
N HIS A 728 -3.80 56.10 -47.31
CA HIS A 728 -4.59 56.81 -46.29
C HIS A 728 -6.06 56.96 -46.72
N PRO A 729 -6.85 55.86 -46.77
CA PRO A 729 -8.29 55.93 -47.05
C PRO A 729 -9.04 56.67 -45.93
N SER A 730 -10.25 57.17 -46.21
CA SER A 730 -11.12 57.71 -45.14
C SER A 730 -11.49 56.61 -44.14
N VAL A 731 -11.46 56.93 -42.85
CA VAL A 731 -11.68 55.97 -41.76
C VAL A 731 -12.83 56.43 -40.87
N SER A 732 -13.79 55.53 -40.62
CA SER A 732 -14.79 55.68 -39.56
C SER A 732 -14.50 54.70 -38.42
N VAL A 733 -14.19 55.23 -37.24
CA VAL A 733 -14.05 54.45 -36.00
C VAL A 733 -15.39 54.40 -35.29
N ILE A 734 -15.95 53.20 -35.13
CA ILE A 734 -17.21 52.97 -34.42
C ILE A 734 -16.90 52.41 -33.03
N ILE A 735 -17.39 53.09 -31.99
CA ILE A 735 -17.23 52.71 -30.59
C ILE A 735 -18.61 52.35 -30.00
N PRO A 736 -19.02 51.07 -29.97
CA PRO A 736 -20.24 50.67 -29.32
C PRO A 736 -20.08 50.78 -27.79
N ALA A 737 -21.04 51.41 -27.13
CA ALA A 737 -21.01 51.67 -25.70
C ALA A 737 -22.33 51.25 -25.04
N TYR A 738 -22.24 50.67 -23.84
CA TYR A 738 -23.38 50.43 -22.96
C TYR A 738 -22.90 50.44 -21.52
N ASN A 739 -23.26 51.45 -20.74
CA ASN A 739 -22.85 51.74 -19.36
C ASN A 739 -21.34 52.02 -19.15
N GLU A 740 -20.64 52.58 -20.13
CA GLU A 740 -19.17 52.74 -20.16
C GLU A 740 -18.67 54.10 -19.65
N GLU A 741 -19.38 54.73 -18.70
CA GLU A 741 -19.07 56.10 -18.21
C GLU A 741 -17.63 56.30 -17.72
N ARG A 742 -16.99 55.23 -17.21
CA ARG A 742 -15.64 55.27 -16.63
C ARG A 742 -14.51 55.23 -17.66
N VAL A 743 -14.77 54.75 -18.88
CA VAL A 743 -13.72 54.43 -19.86
C VAL A 743 -13.93 55.13 -21.21
N ILE A 744 -15.18 55.46 -21.56
CA ILE A 744 -15.53 55.97 -22.89
C ILE A 744 -14.77 57.25 -23.27
N ALA A 745 -14.53 58.14 -22.31
CA ALA A 745 -13.84 59.40 -22.55
C ALA A 745 -12.39 59.18 -23.02
N ASP A 746 -11.68 58.27 -22.38
CA ASP A 746 -10.28 58.00 -22.70
C ASP A 746 -10.16 57.27 -24.03
N SER A 747 -11.06 56.33 -24.34
CA SER A 747 -11.11 55.66 -25.64
C SER A 747 -11.35 56.64 -26.79
N VAL A 748 -12.32 57.55 -26.67
CA VAL A 748 -12.57 58.59 -27.69
C VAL A 748 -11.36 59.52 -27.82
N ALA A 749 -10.80 60.00 -26.71
CA ALA A 749 -9.63 60.88 -26.72
C ALA A 749 -8.41 60.23 -27.40
N ARG A 750 -8.16 58.94 -27.14
CA ARG A 750 -7.06 58.18 -27.76
C ARG A 750 -7.22 58.00 -29.27
N VAL A 751 -8.45 57.78 -29.73
CA VAL A 751 -8.74 57.74 -31.17
C VAL A 751 -8.50 59.10 -31.82
N LEU A 752 -8.98 60.19 -31.21
CA LEU A 752 -8.79 61.55 -31.73
C LEU A 752 -7.32 62.01 -31.73
N ALA A 753 -6.50 61.44 -30.83
CA ALA A 753 -5.05 61.66 -30.75
C ALA A 753 -4.25 60.85 -31.79
N SER A 754 -4.91 60.00 -32.60
CA SER A 754 -4.25 59.30 -33.70
C SER A 754 -3.92 60.28 -34.83
N ASP A 755 -2.70 60.20 -35.34
CA ASP A 755 -2.22 61.04 -36.45
C ASP A 755 -2.71 60.44 -37.79
N TYR A 756 -3.99 60.68 -38.12
CA TYR A 756 -4.61 60.12 -39.32
C TYR A 756 -5.56 61.10 -40.02
N PRO A 757 -5.35 61.38 -41.33
CA PRO A 757 -6.24 62.26 -42.08
C PRO A 757 -7.58 61.59 -42.37
N GLY A 758 -8.68 62.37 -42.42
CA GLY A 758 -9.99 61.84 -42.80
C GLY A 758 -10.62 60.88 -41.78
N LEU A 759 -10.43 61.15 -40.49
CA LEU A 759 -10.95 60.37 -39.36
C LEU A 759 -12.35 60.86 -38.92
N GLN A 760 -13.31 59.94 -38.89
CA GLN A 760 -14.63 60.09 -38.27
C GLN A 760 -14.72 59.15 -37.06
N VAL A 761 -15.30 59.60 -35.95
CA VAL A 761 -15.52 58.80 -34.74
C VAL A 761 -17.01 58.78 -34.45
N ILE A 762 -17.60 57.59 -34.38
CA ILE A 762 -19.03 57.39 -34.10
C ILE A 762 -19.14 56.61 -32.79
N VAL A 763 -19.60 57.26 -31.73
CA VAL A 763 -19.94 56.59 -30.47
C VAL A 763 -21.39 56.14 -30.54
N ALA A 764 -21.61 54.82 -30.47
CA ALA A 764 -22.93 54.22 -30.57
C ALA A 764 -23.38 53.73 -29.18
N ASP A 765 -24.08 54.59 -28.45
CA ASP A 765 -24.63 54.26 -27.13
C ASP A 765 -25.90 53.40 -27.29
N ASP A 766 -25.80 52.12 -26.94
CA ASP A 766 -26.85 51.10 -26.97
C ASP A 766 -27.83 51.21 -25.79
N GLY A 767 -28.27 52.43 -25.49
CA GLY A 767 -29.24 52.72 -24.43
C GLY A 767 -28.67 52.59 -23.02
N SER A 768 -27.48 53.15 -22.77
CA SER A 768 -26.87 53.21 -21.44
C SER A 768 -27.80 53.80 -20.38
N LYS A 769 -27.70 53.25 -19.17
CA LYS A 769 -28.44 53.67 -17.97
C LYS A 769 -27.61 54.55 -17.03
N ASP A 770 -26.32 54.71 -17.32
CA ASP A 770 -25.39 55.53 -16.56
C ASP A 770 -25.06 56.84 -17.32
N ALA A 771 -24.00 57.55 -16.93
CA ALA A 771 -23.65 58.83 -17.55
C ALA A 771 -22.91 58.71 -18.91
N THR A 772 -22.81 57.55 -19.56
CA THR A 772 -22.02 57.33 -20.79
C THR A 772 -22.26 58.39 -21.87
N SER A 773 -23.51 58.54 -22.33
CA SER A 773 -23.88 59.54 -23.33
C SER A 773 -23.57 60.97 -22.88
N GLN A 774 -23.75 61.25 -21.58
CA GLN A 774 -23.52 62.58 -21.03
C GLN A 774 -22.04 62.94 -21.07
N VAL A 775 -21.17 62.01 -20.65
CA VAL A 775 -19.71 62.17 -20.70
C VAL A 775 -19.22 62.45 -22.13
N VAL A 776 -19.78 61.77 -23.12
CA VAL A 776 -19.41 61.98 -24.53
C VAL A 776 -19.86 63.36 -25.02
N ARG A 777 -21.10 63.77 -24.70
CA ARG A 777 -21.61 65.10 -25.05
C ARG A 777 -20.76 66.20 -24.42
N ASP A 778 -20.52 66.12 -23.12
CA ASP A 778 -19.84 67.19 -22.38
C ASP A 778 -18.41 67.40 -22.84
N ARG A 779 -17.72 66.33 -23.26
CA ARG A 779 -16.29 66.38 -23.59
C ARG A 779 -15.98 66.52 -25.07
N PHE A 780 -16.88 66.10 -25.96
CA PHE A 780 -16.59 66.01 -27.40
C PHE A 780 -17.62 66.67 -28.32
N ALA A 781 -18.68 67.31 -27.80
CA ALA A 781 -19.70 67.95 -28.66
C ALA A 781 -19.14 69.02 -29.62
N SER A 782 -18.00 69.64 -29.30
CA SER A 782 -17.35 70.64 -30.15
C SER A 782 -16.37 70.07 -31.18
N ASP A 783 -16.04 68.76 -31.14
CA ASP A 783 -15.15 68.14 -32.12
C ASP A 783 -15.99 67.63 -33.31
N PRO A 784 -15.86 68.22 -34.51
CA PRO A 784 -16.69 67.86 -35.66
C PRO A 784 -16.44 66.44 -36.17
N ARG A 785 -15.37 65.77 -35.71
CA ARG A 785 -15.08 64.38 -36.05
C ARG A 785 -15.92 63.41 -35.23
N VAL A 786 -16.51 63.82 -34.10
CA VAL A 786 -17.23 62.94 -33.17
C VAL A 786 -18.73 63.03 -33.36
N THR A 787 -19.38 61.90 -33.60
CA THR A 787 -20.84 61.75 -33.66
C THR A 787 -21.30 60.82 -32.56
N LEU A 788 -22.23 61.26 -31.70
CA LEU A 788 -22.88 60.42 -30.70
C LEU A 788 -24.26 59.96 -31.20
N LEU A 789 -24.47 58.65 -31.27
CA LEU A 789 -25.76 58.02 -31.52
C LEU A 789 -26.30 57.44 -30.22
N THR A 790 -27.52 57.82 -29.85
CA THR A 790 -28.23 57.24 -28.70
C THR A 790 -29.33 56.32 -29.20
N LEU A 791 -29.26 55.05 -28.84
CA LEU A 791 -30.07 53.96 -29.40
C LEU A 791 -30.93 53.32 -28.31
N VAL A 792 -31.95 52.58 -28.73
CA VAL A 792 -32.67 51.65 -27.85
C VAL A 792 -31.85 50.37 -27.75
N ASN A 793 -31.64 49.86 -26.53
CA ASN A 793 -30.82 48.67 -26.28
C ASN A 793 -31.23 47.49 -27.16
N GLY A 794 -30.35 47.14 -28.10
CA GLY A 794 -30.50 46.03 -29.04
C GLY A 794 -29.32 45.06 -29.01
N GLY A 795 -28.28 45.36 -28.22
CA GLY A 795 -27.03 44.63 -28.16
C GLY A 795 -25.95 45.20 -29.06
N LYS A 796 -24.69 44.82 -28.79
CA LYS A 796 -23.49 45.34 -29.47
C LYS A 796 -23.56 45.28 -31.00
N ALA A 797 -23.93 44.14 -31.58
CA ALA A 797 -24.02 43.98 -33.04
C ALA A 797 -25.08 44.90 -33.67
N ALA A 798 -26.23 45.07 -33.01
CA ALA A 798 -27.26 46.00 -33.46
C ALA A 798 -26.77 47.45 -33.39
N ALA A 799 -26.09 47.85 -32.31
CA ALA A 799 -25.49 49.18 -32.17
C ALA A 799 -24.44 49.46 -33.25
N LEU A 800 -23.57 48.49 -33.52
CA LEU A 800 -22.57 48.55 -34.61
C LEU A 800 -23.24 48.72 -35.98
N ASN A 801 -24.30 47.94 -36.28
CA ASN A 801 -25.04 48.07 -37.55
C ASN A 801 -25.74 49.42 -37.69
N ARG A 802 -26.31 49.98 -36.61
CA ARG A 802 -26.93 51.31 -36.64
C ARG A 802 -25.91 52.41 -36.88
N ALA A 803 -24.74 52.30 -36.25
CA ALA A 803 -23.64 53.22 -36.47
C ALA A 803 -23.02 53.09 -37.87
N LEU A 804 -22.98 51.88 -38.43
CA LEU A 804 -22.50 51.64 -39.79
C LEU A 804 -23.32 52.41 -40.83
N LEU A 805 -24.60 52.70 -40.59
CA LEU A 805 -25.42 53.52 -41.49
C LEU A 805 -24.98 55.00 -41.55
N GLN A 806 -24.27 55.48 -40.53
CA GLN A 806 -23.75 56.85 -40.43
C GLN A 806 -22.26 56.94 -40.77
N ALA A 807 -21.60 55.81 -41.01
CA ALA A 807 -20.18 55.73 -41.29
C ALA A 807 -19.88 55.99 -42.77
N GLU A 808 -19.06 57.01 -43.03
CA GLU A 808 -18.70 57.49 -44.37
C GLU A 808 -17.34 56.99 -44.87
N GLY A 809 -16.53 56.38 -43.99
CA GLY A 809 -15.20 55.90 -44.29
C GLY A 809 -15.18 54.72 -45.27
N GLU A 810 -14.17 54.70 -46.15
CA GLU A 810 -13.87 53.50 -46.96
C GLU A 810 -13.46 52.32 -46.06
N VAL A 811 -12.80 52.63 -44.93
CA VAL A 811 -12.40 51.66 -43.92
C VAL A 811 -13.17 51.92 -42.62
N ILE A 812 -13.79 50.86 -42.11
CA ILE A 812 -14.53 50.87 -40.85
C ILE A 812 -13.66 50.19 -39.79
N ILE A 813 -13.40 50.88 -38.69
CA ILE A 813 -12.67 50.32 -37.54
C ILE A 813 -13.64 50.18 -36.39
N ALA A 814 -13.75 49.00 -35.81
CA ALA A 814 -14.47 48.81 -34.56
C ALA A 814 -13.48 48.87 -33.39
N LEU A 815 -13.87 49.60 -32.35
CA LEU A 815 -13.10 49.75 -31.12
C LEU A 815 -14.03 49.54 -29.92
N ASP A 816 -13.68 48.62 -29.02
CA ASP A 816 -14.43 48.47 -27.77
C ASP A 816 -14.23 49.72 -26.88
N ALA A 817 -15.28 50.15 -26.17
CA ALA A 817 -15.28 51.37 -25.35
C ALA A 817 -14.32 51.37 -24.15
N ASP A 818 -13.66 50.23 -23.85
CA ASP A 818 -12.65 50.05 -22.80
C ASP A 818 -11.23 49.92 -23.37
N THR A 819 -11.05 50.21 -24.66
CA THR A 819 -9.81 49.94 -25.38
C THR A 819 -9.17 51.25 -25.86
N GLN A 820 -7.85 51.34 -25.74
CA GLN A 820 -7.03 52.50 -26.10
C GLN A 820 -6.05 52.15 -27.22
N PHE A 821 -6.10 52.89 -28.33
CA PHE A 821 -5.15 52.74 -29.43
C PHE A 821 -3.84 53.49 -29.17
N GLU A 822 -2.72 52.91 -29.63
CA GLU A 822 -1.48 53.66 -29.81
C GLU A 822 -1.64 54.67 -30.96
N PRO A 823 -0.91 55.81 -30.96
CA PRO A 823 -1.08 56.87 -31.97
C PRO A 823 -0.97 56.40 -33.43
N THR A 824 -0.23 55.32 -33.68
CA THR A 824 -0.02 54.78 -35.04
C THR A 824 -0.99 53.66 -35.43
N THR A 825 -1.85 53.19 -34.53
CA THR A 825 -2.66 51.97 -34.73
C THR A 825 -3.62 52.08 -35.91
N ILE A 826 -4.32 53.22 -36.05
CA ILE A 826 -5.23 53.46 -37.19
C ILE A 826 -4.47 53.42 -38.52
N ALA A 827 -3.36 54.17 -38.62
CA ALA A 827 -2.52 54.19 -39.81
C ALA A 827 -1.97 52.78 -40.16
N ARG A 828 -1.57 52.01 -39.14
CA ARG A 828 -1.06 50.65 -39.30
C ARG A 828 -2.12 49.69 -39.83
N LEU A 829 -3.38 49.83 -39.41
CA LEU A 829 -4.50 49.02 -39.90
C LEU A 829 -4.91 49.44 -41.31
N ALA A 830 -5.13 50.74 -41.53
CA ALA A 830 -5.75 51.25 -42.75
C ALA A 830 -4.87 51.06 -44.00
N ARG A 831 -3.54 51.18 -43.88
CA ARG A 831 -2.60 51.01 -45.00
C ARG A 831 -2.71 49.67 -45.73
N TRP A 832 -3.16 48.61 -45.05
CA TRP A 832 -3.30 47.29 -45.67
C TRP A 832 -4.38 47.24 -46.74
N PHE A 833 -5.38 48.13 -46.68
CA PHE A 833 -6.43 48.21 -47.70
C PHE A 833 -5.95 48.78 -49.05
N ALA A 834 -4.64 49.06 -49.20
CA ALA A 834 -4.03 49.21 -50.51
C ALA A 834 -4.20 47.93 -51.37
N ASP A 835 -4.32 46.74 -50.76
CA ASP A 835 -4.71 45.52 -51.46
C ASP A 835 -6.25 45.48 -51.64
N PRO A 836 -6.77 45.53 -52.89
CA PRO A 836 -8.19 45.50 -53.16
C PRO A 836 -8.86 44.16 -52.78
N LYS A 837 -8.09 43.08 -52.53
CA LYS A 837 -8.63 41.78 -52.11
C LYS A 837 -8.76 41.64 -50.58
N LEU A 838 -8.18 42.57 -49.81
CA LEU A 838 -8.29 42.56 -48.35
C LEU A 838 -9.64 43.14 -47.93
N GLY A 839 -10.40 42.32 -47.19
CA GLY A 839 -11.67 42.71 -46.57
C GLY A 839 -11.55 43.06 -45.10
N ALA A 840 -10.54 42.53 -44.39
CA ALA A 840 -10.32 42.85 -42.98
C ALA A 840 -8.87 42.69 -42.51
N VAL A 841 -8.51 43.43 -41.46
CA VAL A 841 -7.18 43.46 -40.83
C VAL A 841 -7.36 43.38 -39.32
N ALA A 842 -6.74 42.38 -38.70
CA ALA A 842 -6.65 42.29 -37.25
C ALA A 842 -5.42 43.03 -36.72
N GLY A 843 -5.58 43.74 -35.60
CA GLY A 843 -4.46 44.24 -34.81
C GLY A 843 -4.18 43.40 -33.57
N ASP A 844 -3.18 43.83 -32.81
CA ASP A 844 -2.66 43.20 -31.61
C ASP A 844 -3.35 43.76 -30.36
N ALA A 845 -4.16 42.93 -29.69
CA ALA A 845 -4.84 43.32 -28.46
C ALA A 845 -3.97 42.94 -27.25
N ARG A 846 -3.76 43.88 -26.32
CA ARG A 846 -2.92 43.70 -25.13
C ARG A 846 -3.69 44.10 -23.87
N VAL A 847 -3.43 43.40 -22.76
CA VAL A 847 -4.00 43.76 -21.45
C VAL A 847 -3.27 44.97 -20.86
N GLY A 848 -4.01 46.04 -20.58
CA GLY A 848 -3.51 47.30 -20.01
C GLY A 848 -3.59 47.40 -18.48
N ASN A 849 -4.46 46.64 -17.81
CA ASN A 849 -4.66 46.70 -16.36
C ASN A 849 -4.04 45.51 -15.61
N ARG A 850 -2.71 45.35 -15.62
CA ARG A 850 -2.00 44.16 -15.07
C ARG A 850 -1.84 44.19 -13.54
N VAL A 851 -2.92 44.50 -12.83
CA VAL A 851 -2.94 44.84 -11.40
C VAL A 851 -2.95 43.63 -10.46
N ASN A 852 -3.33 42.44 -10.92
CA ASN A 852 -3.46 41.25 -10.09
C ASN A 852 -3.18 39.95 -10.85
N LEU A 853 -3.34 38.79 -10.18
CA LEU A 853 -3.04 37.49 -10.77
C LEU A 853 -3.91 37.17 -12.00
N VAL A 854 -5.20 37.51 -11.96
CA VAL A 854 -6.17 37.25 -13.06
C VAL A 854 -5.77 38.01 -14.32
N THR A 855 -5.52 39.31 -14.18
CA THR A 855 -5.14 40.20 -15.29
C THR A 855 -3.75 39.87 -15.85
N ARG A 856 -2.79 39.49 -14.99
CA ARG A 856 -1.47 38.99 -15.42
C ARG A 856 -1.56 37.67 -16.17
N TRP A 857 -2.42 36.75 -15.73
CA TRP A 857 -2.66 35.50 -16.44
C TRP A 857 -3.31 35.73 -17.81
N GLN A 858 -4.30 36.60 -17.89
CA GLN A 858 -4.89 36.95 -19.18
C GLN A 858 -3.86 37.61 -20.12
N ALA A 859 -2.94 38.42 -19.59
CA ALA A 859 -1.85 38.99 -20.39
C ALA A 859 -0.92 37.90 -20.97
N VAL A 860 -0.56 36.88 -20.18
CA VAL A 860 0.21 35.72 -20.67
C VAL A 860 -0.56 34.99 -21.76
N GLU A 861 -1.86 34.75 -21.58
CA GLU A 861 -2.70 34.06 -22.57
C GLU A 861 -2.81 34.83 -23.90
N TYR A 862 -2.98 36.16 -23.84
CA TYR A 862 -3.08 36.98 -25.06
C TYR A 862 -1.82 36.84 -25.91
N ILE A 863 -0.64 36.88 -25.28
CA ILE A 863 0.65 36.75 -25.97
C ILE A 863 0.91 35.30 -26.42
N ALA A 864 0.84 34.35 -25.48
CA ALA A 864 1.28 32.97 -25.69
C ALA A 864 0.28 32.09 -26.46
N ALA A 865 -1.01 32.46 -26.46
CA ALA A 865 -2.05 31.72 -27.19
C ALA A 865 -2.65 32.55 -28.33
N GLN A 866 -3.37 33.64 -28.04
CA GLN A 866 -4.19 34.32 -29.06
C GLN A 866 -3.36 35.00 -30.16
N ASN A 867 -2.32 35.75 -29.79
CA ASN A 867 -1.47 36.46 -30.73
C ASN A 867 -0.57 35.49 -31.51
N LEU A 868 -0.08 34.45 -30.84
CA LEU A 868 0.69 33.38 -31.46
C LEU A 868 -0.16 32.64 -32.51
N GLU A 869 -1.38 32.25 -32.15
CA GLU A 869 -2.34 31.58 -33.05
C GLU A 869 -2.67 32.46 -34.24
N ARG A 870 -2.98 33.76 -34.05
CA ARG A 870 -3.22 34.69 -35.16
C ARG A 870 -2.03 34.80 -36.10
N ARG A 871 -0.82 34.91 -35.54
CA ARG A 871 0.42 34.94 -36.33
C ARG A 871 0.62 33.65 -37.11
N ALA A 872 0.32 32.49 -36.53
CA ALA A 872 0.42 31.19 -37.19
C ALA A 872 -0.65 30.99 -38.27
N LEU A 873 -1.88 31.48 -38.08
CA LEU A 873 -3.00 31.25 -39.01
C LEU A 873 -3.10 32.28 -40.14
N ALA A 874 -2.58 33.50 -39.93
CA ALA A 874 -2.67 34.58 -40.92
C ALA A 874 -2.02 34.22 -42.27
N GLY A 875 -0.92 33.47 -42.28
CA GLY A 875 -0.25 33.05 -43.51
C GLY A 875 -0.96 31.97 -44.33
N PHE A 876 -2.08 31.44 -43.85
CA PHE A 876 -2.84 30.37 -44.51
C PHE A 876 -4.27 30.79 -44.90
N ASP A 877 -4.60 32.09 -44.81
CA ASP A 877 -5.99 32.58 -44.96
C ASP A 877 -6.98 31.75 -44.09
N ALA A 878 -6.56 31.44 -42.85
CA ALA A 878 -7.23 30.53 -41.93
C ALA A 878 -7.66 31.20 -40.62
N MET A 879 -7.60 32.54 -40.56
CA MET A 879 -7.90 33.29 -39.36
C MET A 879 -9.41 33.26 -39.08
N THR A 880 -9.79 32.77 -37.90
CA THR A 880 -11.21 32.62 -37.56
C THR A 880 -11.80 33.85 -36.90
N VAL A 881 -10.99 34.75 -36.34
CA VAL A 881 -11.46 35.95 -35.64
C VAL A 881 -10.53 37.15 -35.86
N VAL A 882 -11.11 38.27 -36.25
CA VAL A 882 -10.56 39.62 -36.11
C VAL A 882 -11.18 40.20 -34.84
N PRO A 883 -10.39 40.55 -33.80
CA PRO A 883 -10.97 40.96 -32.52
C PRO A 883 -11.73 42.28 -32.65
N GLY A 884 -12.92 42.36 -32.05
CA GLY A 884 -13.71 43.59 -32.00
C GLY A 884 -13.02 44.78 -31.32
N ALA A 885 -12.02 44.52 -30.45
CA ALA A 885 -11.25 45.56 -29.78
C ALA A 885 -10.22 46.26 -30.68
N VAL A 886 -9.76 45.60 -31.76
CA VAL A 886 -8.76 46.14 -32.69
C VAL A 886 -8.88 45.47 -34.05
N GLY A 887 -9.89 45.87 -34.80
CA GLY A 887 -10.15 45.36 -36.14
C GLY A 887 -10.50 46.47 -37.11
N ALA A 888 -10.04 46.33 -38.34
CA ALA A 888 -10.43 47.19 -39.45
C ALA A 888 -11.05 46.34 -40.57
N TRP A 889 -12.07 46.88 -41.22
CA TRP A 889 -12.83 46.23 -42.27
C TRP A 889 -13.02 47.17 -43.45
N ARG A 890 -12.89 46.66 -44.67
CA ARG A 890 -13.26 47.40 -45.87
C ARG A 890 -14.79 47.55 -45.87
N ARG A 891 -15.29 48.76 -46.12
CA ARG A 891 -16.73 49.03 -46.17
C ARG A 891 -17.47 48.08 -47.13
N ALA A 892 -16.94 47.93 -48.35
CA ALA A 892 -17.50 47.01 -49.35
C ALA A 892 -17.55 45.54 -48.89
N ALA A 893 -16.61 45.10 -48.04
CA ALA A 893 -16.62 43.74 -47.51
C ALA A 893 -17.69 43.55 -46.42
N LEU A 894 -17.94 44.57 -45.58
CA LEU A 894 -19.04 44.58 -44.62
C LEU A 894 -20.40 44.55 -45.32
N ASP A 895 -20.57 45.42 -46.33
CA ASP A 895 -21.83 45.50 -47.08
C ASP A 895 -22.12 44.18 -47.83
N ALA A 896 -21.09 43.50 -48.36
CA ALA A 896 -21.23 42.21 -49.05
C ALA A 896 -21.76 41.07 -48.16
N VAL A 897 -21.63 41.19 -46.83
CA VAL A 897 -22.10 40.18 -45.86
C VAL A 897 -23.27 40.67 -45.02
N GLY A 898 -23.77 41.88 -45.27
CA GLY A 898 -24.92 42.47 -44.59
C GLY A 898 -24.62 43.10 -43.22
N GLY A 899 -23.37 43.51 -42.97
CA GLY A 899 -22.94 44.11 -41.71
C GLY A 899 -22.59 43.10 -40.61
N TYR A 900 -22.70 43.51 -39.35
CA TYR A 900 -22.39 42.70 -38.17
C TYR A 900 -23.51 41.70 -37.87
N PRO A 901 -23.22 40.40 -37.73
CA PRO A 901 -24.23 39.39 -37.42
C PRO A 901 -24.85 39.56 -36.02
N GLU A 902 -26.18 39.57 -35.93
CA GLU A 902 -26.94 39.75 -34.67
C GLU A 902 -27.40 38.42 -34.02
N ASP A 903 -27.22 37.28 -34.69
CA ASP A 903 -27.69 35.96 -34.23
C ASP A 903 -26.65 35.16 -33.39
N THR A 904 -25.47 35.75 -33.15
CA THR A 904 -24.36 35.16 -32.39
C THR A 904 -23.81 36.13 -31.33
N LEU A 905 -23.17 35.59 -30.28
CA LEU A 905 -22.55 36.38 -29.20
C LEU A 905 -21.11 36.82 -29.46
N ALA A 906 -20.49 36.27 -30.50
CA ALA A 906 -19.15 36.60 -30.98
C ALA A 906 -19.28 37.13 -32.41
N GLU A 907 -19.87 38.33 -32.51
CA GLU A 907 -20.21 38.99 -33.77
C GLU A 907 -18.98 39.19 -34.66
N ASP A 908 -17.84 39.41 -34.05
CA ASP A 908 -16.54 39.63 -34.68
C ASP A 908 -15.98 38.35 -35.32
N GLN A 909 -16.11 37.21 -34.64
CA GLN A 909 -15.76 35.90 -35.17
C GLN A 909 -16.69 35.47 -36.33
N ASP A 910 -18.00 35.64 -36.16
CA ASP A 910 -18.99 35.35 -37.22
C ASP A 910 -18.70 36.19 -38.48
N LEU A 911 -18.53 37.51 -38.28
CA LEU A 911 -18.21 38.44 -39.36
C LEU A 911 -16.93 38.07 -40.10
N THR A 912 -15.87 37.69 -39.36
CA THR A 912 -14.59 37.29 -39.95
C THR A 912 -14.72 36.06 -40.84
N ILE A 913 -15.52 35.06 -40.41
CA ILE A 913 -15.78 33.86 -41.20
C ILE A 913 -16.69 34.19 -42.40
N ALA A 914 -17.69 35.05 -42.23
CA ALA A 914 -18.60 35.48 -43.29
C ALA A 914 -17.86 36.22 -44.42
N ILE A 915 -16.97 37.16 -44.08
CA ILE A 915 -16.16 37.93 -45.04
C ILE A 915 -15.27 37.01 -45.88
N GLN A 916 -14.60 36.04 -45.26
CA GLN A 916 -13.78 35.07 -45.99
C GLN A 916 -14.62 34.14 -46.88
N ARG A 917 -15.83 33.77 -46.44
CA ARG A 917 -16.78 33.00 -47.27
C ARG A 917 -17.27 33.78 -48.49
N ALA A 918 -17.32 35.12 -48.39
CA ALA A 918 -17.61 36.01 -49.52
C ALA A 918 -16.41 36.23 -50.46
N GLY A 919 -15.26 35.61 -50.19
CA GLY A 919 -14.08 35.64 -51.07
C GLY A 919 -13.02 36.68 -50.71
N TRP A 920 -13.23 37.45 -49.66
CA TRP A 920 -12.27 38.44 -49.17
C TRP A 920 -11.16 37.80 -48.34
N ARG A 921 -9.97 38.41 -48.38
CA ARG A 921 -8.83 37.98 -47.55
C ARG A 921 -8.80 38.75 -46.23
N VAL A 922 -8.22 38.12 -45.22
CA VAL A 922 -8.04 38.69 -43.88
C VAL A 922 -6.58 38.55 -43.48
N THR A 923 -5.98 39.64 -42.98
CA THR A 923 -4.58 39.66 -42.53
C THR A 923 -4.45 40.16 -41.10
N TYR A 924 -3.23 40.10 -40.55
CA TYR A 924 -2.89 40.48 -39.19
C TYR A 924 -1.65 41.38 -39.18
N ASP A 925 -1.76 42.55 -38.54
CA ASP A 925 -0.64 43.46 -38.29
C ASP A 925 -0.29 43.46 -36.78
N PRO A 926 0.81 42.80 -36.36
CA PRO A 926 1.21 42.74 -34.97
C PRO A 926 1.73 44.08 -34.43
N ARG A 927 1.87 45.12 -35.26
CA ARG A 927 2.29 46.47 -34.83
C ARG A 927 1.12 47.44 -34.66
N ALA A 928 -0.10 47.03 -35.02
CA ALA A 928 -1.31 47.79 -34.74
C ALA A 928 -1.80 47.45 -33.33
N VAL A 929 -1.26 48.11 -32.31
CA VAL A 929 -1.46 47.74 -30.90
C VAL A 929 -2.65 48.46 -30.27
N ALA A 930 -3.44 47.74 -29.49
CA ALA A 930 -4.53 48.27 -28.68
C ALA A 930 -4.49 47.72 -27.25
N TRP A 931 -4.64 48.60 -26.27
CA TRP A 931 -4.62 48.28 -24.84
C TRP A 931 -6.04 48.21 -24.29
N THR A 932 -6.46 47.02 -23.82
CA THR A 932 -7.83 46.75 -23.35
C THR A 932 -7.85 46.40 -21.85
N GLU A 933 -8.99 46.64 -21.20
CA GLU A 933 -9.22 46.31 -19.80
C GLU A 933 -9.64 44.83 -19.63
N ALA A 934 -8.81 44.05 -18.96
CA ALA A 934 -9.10 42.66 -18.58
C ALA A 934 -9.91 42.57 -17.27
N PRO A 935 -10.77 41.55 -17.10
CA PRO A 935 -11.44 41.26 -15.84
C PRO A 935 -10.48 41.16 -14.63
N GLU A 936 -10.80 41.87 -13.54
CA GLU A 936 -9.99 41.86 -12.32
C GLU A 936 -10.37 40.73 -11.33
N SER A 937 -11.39 39.92 -11.62
CA SER A 937 -11.78 38.78 -10.76
C SER A 937 -12.05 37.51 -11.57
N PHE A 938 -11.87 36.34 -10.94
CA PHE A 938 -12.15 35.04 -11.57
C PHE A 938 -13.62 34.90 -12.02
N LYS A 939 -14.57 35.46 -11.26
CA LYS A 939 -15.99 35.45 -11.62
C LYS A 939 -16.25 36.27 -12.90
N ALA A 940 -15.66 37.46 -12.99
CA ALA A 940 -15.77 38.31 -14.17
C ALA A 940 -15.07 37.67 -15.38
N LEU A 941 -13.89 37.09 -15.19
CA LEU A 941 -13.18 36.31 -16.22
C LEU A 941 -14.03 35.14 -16.72
N ALA A 942 -14.61 34.34 -15.82
CA ALA A 942 -15.44 33.20 -16.19
C ALA A 942 -16.68 33.62 -17.00
N LYS A 943 -17.30 34.77 -16.67
CA LYS A 943 -18.41 35.35 -17.44
C LYS A 943 -17.97 35.77 -18.84
N GLN A 944 -16.82 36.45 -18.97
CA GLN A 944 -16.24 36.83 -20.25
C GLN A 944 -15.98 35.58 -21.12
N ARG A 945 -15.33 34.57 -20.55
CA ARG A 945 -14.90 33.37 -21.25
C ARG A 945 -16.07 32.47 -21.63
N TYR A 946 -17.10 32.40 -20.80
CA TYR A 946 -18.37 31.75 -21.15
C TYR A 946 -19.00 32.35 -22.40
N ARG A 947 -19.04 33.70 -22.50
CA ARG A 947 -19.56 34.37 -23.69
C ARG A 947 -18.74 34.02 -24.93
N TRP A 948 -17.42 34.03 -24.82
CA TRP A 948 -16.52 33.70 -25.93
C TRP A 948 -16.68 32.23 -26.37
N ALA A 949 -16.62 31.28 -25.44
CA ALA A 949 -16.77 29.87 -25.74
C ALA A 949 -18.15 29.55 -26.38
N PHE A 950 -19.22 30.15 -25.87
CA PHE A 950 -20.56 29.97 -26.44
C PHE A 950 -20.68 30.64 -27.82
N GLY A 951 -20.18 31.87 -27.98
CA GLY A 951 -20.16 32.57 -29.26
C GLY A 951 -19.35 31.81 -30.32
N THR A 952 -18.16 31.32 -29.97
CA THR A 952 -17.35 30.45 -30.83
C THR A 952 -18.13 29.21 -31.25
N LEU A 953 -18.79 28.52 -30.32
CA LEU A 953 -19.60 27.35 -30.64
C LEU A 953 -20.76 27.69 -31.60
N GLN A 954 -21.40 28.85 -31.44
CA GLN A 954 -22.43 29.35 -32.36
C GLN A 954 -21.85 29.57 -33.77
N CYS A 955 -20.71 30.27 -33.89
CA CYS A 955 -20.06 30.57 -35.16
C CYS A 955 -19.62 29.29 -35.88
N LEU A 956 -18.96 28.37 -35.16
CA LEU A 956 -18.53 27.09 -35.70
C LEU A 956 -19.71 26.24 -36.20
N TRP A 957 -20.82 26.24 -35.45
CA TRP A 957 -22.04 25.56 -35.87
C TRP A 957 -22.70 26.22 -37.08
N LYS A 958 -22.84 27.55 -37.07
CA LYS A 958 -23.41 28.34 -38.19
C LYS A 958 -22.66 28.11 -39.49
N HIS A 959 -21.32 28.07 -39.44
CA HIS A 959 -20.46 27.95 -40.61
C HIS A 959 -19.97 26.53 -40.92
N ARG A 960 -20.47 25.49 -40.24
CA ARG A 960 -20.04 24.08 -40.42
C ARG A 960 -20.04 23.58 -41.87
N ARG A 961 -20.88 24.15 -42.75
CA ARG A 961 -20.91 23.81 -44.18
C ARG A 961 -19.58 24.08 -44.91
N VAL A 962 -18.75 25.01 -44.42
CA VAL A 962 -17.41 25.28 -44.98
C VAL A 962 -16.53 24.03 -44.92
N LEU A 963 -16.68 23.18 -43.90
CA LEU A 963 -15.96 21.91 -43.80
C LEU A 963 -16.38 20.92 -44.89
N MET A 964 -17.67 20.93 -45.26
CA MET A 964 -18.22 20.05 -46.31
C MET A 964 -17.89 20.56 -47.72
N THR A 965 -17.89 21.87 -47.94
CA THR A 965 -17.60 22.46 -49.26
C THR A 965 -16.11 22.59 -49.56
N GLY A 966 -15.25 22.54 -48.54
CA GLY A 966 -13.81 22.73 -48.67
C GLY A 966 -13.40 24.16 -49.08
N LYS A 967 -14.33 25.11 -49.10
CA LYS A 967 -14.12 26.49 -49.56
C LYS A 967 -14.68 27.52 -48.56
N PRO A 968 -13.91 28.57 -48.21
CA PRO A 968 -12.52 28.85 -48.62
C PRO A 968 -11.51 27.87 -47.98
N GLY A 969 -10.45 27.53 -48.73
CA GLY A 969 -9.56 26.41 -48.40
C GLY A 969 -8.82 26.53 -47.06
N GLY A 970 -8.34 27.74 -46.71
CA GLY A 970 -7.65 28.00 -45.44
C GLY A 970 -8.55 27.75 -44.23
N LEU A 971 -9.74 28.36 -44.22
CA LEU A 971 -10.74 28.10 -43.17
C LEU A 971 -11.21 26.65 -43.13
N ALA A 972 -11.46 26.03 -44.28
CA ALA A 972 -12.01 24.67 -44.34
C ALA A 972 -11.02 23.60 -43.88
N ARG A 973 -9.73 23.76 -44.18
CA ARG A 973 -8.69 22.75 -43.88
C ARG A 973 -7.94 23.00 -42.58
N ILE A 974 -7.85 24.26 -42.14
CA ILE A 974 -7.04 24.63 -40.97
C ILE A 974 -7.90 25.36 -39.94
N GLY A 975 -8.49 26.51 -40.30
CA GLY A 975 -9.11 27.42 -39.34
C GLY A 975 -10.27 26.83 -38.53
N LEU A 976 -11.29 26.29 -39.20
CA LEU A 976 -12.44 25.67 -38.55
C LEU A 976 -12.13 24.30 -37.94
N PRO A 977 -11.39 23.38 -38.60
CA PRO A 977 -11.01 22.11 -37.98
C PRO A 977 -10.25 22.28 -36.67
N GLN A 978 -9.25 23.17 -36.62
CA GLN A 978 -8.47 23.36 -35.40
C GLN A 978 -9.30 24.03 -34.29
N ALA A 979 -10.23 24.93 -34.63
CA ALA A 979 -11.13 25.55 -33.65
C ALA A 979 -12.11 24.51 -33.06
N TRP A 980 -12.71 23.66 -33.90
CA TRP A 980 -13.54 22.54 -33.43
C TRP A 980 -12.75 21.58 -32.53
N LEU A 981 -11.56 21.17 -32.99
CA LEU A 981 -10.73 20.20 -32.30
C LEU A 981 -10.23 20.74 -30.96
N PHE A 982 -9.65 21.95 -30.94
CA PHE A 982 -8.91 22.42 -29.78
C PHE A 982 -9.64 23.40 -28.87
N GLN A 983 -10.56 24.21 -29.41
CA GLN A 983 -11.32 25.17 -28.60
C GLN A 983 -12.60 24.55 -28.02
N ILE A 984 -13.16 23.54 -28.69
CA ILE A 984 -14.38 22.85 -28.25
C ILE A 984 -14.06 21.44 -27.74
N PHE A 985 -13.67 20.50 -28.62
CA PHE A 985 -13.57 19.09 -28.27
C PHE A 985 -12.49 18.82 -27.22
N PHE A 986 -11.25 19.27 -27.44
CA PHE A 986 -10.13 19.08 -26.54
C PHE A 986 -10.40 19.69 -25.15
N ALA A 987 -10.98 20.89 -25.11
CA ALA A 987 -11.36 21.55 -23.86
C ALA A 987 -12.48 20.79 -23.12
N ALA A 988 -13.41 20.15 -23.83
CA ALA A 988 -14.48 19.35 -23.24
C ALA A 988 -13.98 18.03 -22.63
N ILE A 989 -12.98 17.39 -23.24
CA ILE A 989 -12.39 16.13 -22.72
C ILE A 989 -11.30 16.35 -21.67
N SER A 990 -10.70 17.54 -21.60
CA SER A 990 -9.59 17.86 -20.69
C SER A 990 -9.86 17.57 -19.20
N PRO A 991 -11.07 17.79 -18.63
CA PRO A 991 -11.38 17.37 -17.27
C PRO A 991 -11.20 15.88 -17.01
N LEU A 992 -11.49 15.03 -18.00
CA LEU A 992 -11.34 13.57 -17.87
C LEU A 992 -9.86 13.19 -17.83
N ILE A 993 -9.02 13.91 -18.58
CA ILE A 993 -7.56 13.72 -18.61
C ILE A 993 -6.95 14.12 -17.26
N ASP A 994 -7.35 15.27 -16.72
CA ASP A 994 -6.88 15.72 -15.41
C ASP A 994 -7.38 14.79 -14.29
N LEU A 995 -8.61 14.27 -14.38
CA LEU A 995 -9.13 13.25 -13.45
C LEU A 995 -8.35 11.94 -13.55
N ALA A 996 -8.06 11.45 -14.76
CA ALA A 996 -7.24 10.25 -14.96
C ALA A 996 -5.83 10.42 -14.38
N LEU A 997 -5.22 11.61 -14.51
CA LEU A 997 -3.95 11.93 -13.87
C LEU A 997 -4.04 11.87 -12.34
N ILE A 998 -5.08 12.46 -11.74
CA ILE A 998 -5.29 12.41 -10.29
C ILE A 998 -5.45 10.97 -9.82
N LEU A 999 -6.28 10.18 -10.50
CA LEU A 999 -6.48 8.76 -10.17
C LEU A 999 -5.19 7.96 -10.33
N SER A 1000 -4.38 8.24 -11.34
CA SER A 1000 -3.07 7.62 -11.54
C SER A 1000 -2.09 7.99 -10.41
N ILE A 1001 -2.06 9.26 -9.98
CA ILE A 1001 -1.22 9.70 -8.85
C ILE A 1001 -1.66 9.02 -7.54
N VAL A 1002 -2.97 8.99 -7.27
CA VAL A 1002 -3.51 8.33 -6.08
C VAL A 1002 -3.24 6.83 -6.11
N GLY A 1003 -3.49 6.16 -7.25
CA GLY A 1003 -3.21 4.74 -7.44
C GLY A 1003 -1.72 4.42 -7.27
N THR A 1004 -0.83 5.27 -7.80
CA THR A 1004 0.61 5.13 -7.60
C THR A 1004 0.99 5.32 -6.13
N ALA A 1005 0.40 6.28 -5.43
CA ALA A 1005 0.65 6.48 -3.99
C ALA A 1005 0.18 5.28 -3.16
N VAL A 1006 -0.96 4.69 -3.50
CA VAL A 1006 -1.47 3.46 -2.88
C VAL A 1006 -0.52 2.30 -3.16
N ARG A 1007 -0.08 2.12 -4.41
CA ARG A 1007 0.93 1.09 -4.75
C ARG A 1007 2.24 1.28 -4.00
N VAL A 1008 2.75 2.51 -3.87
CA VAL A 1008 3.96 2.80 -3.09
C VAL A 1008 3.76 2.43 -1.61
N ALA A 1009 2.58 2.70 -1.05
CA ALA A 1009 2.25 2.35 0.33
C ALA A 1009 2.12 0.84 0.54
N GLN A 1010 1.59 0.11 -0.44
CA GLN A 1010 1.40 -1.35 -0.38
C GLN A 1010 2.73 -2.09 -0.65
N HIS A 1011 3.43 -1.75 -1.73
CA HIS A 1011 4.56 -2.50 -2.30
C HIS A 1011 5.95 -1.95 -1.92
N GLY A 1012 5.98 -0.80 -1.26
CA GLY A 1012 7.22 -0.07 -0.98
C GLY A 1012 7.83 0.62 -2.19
N TRP A 1013 8.80 1.50 -1.92
CA TRP A 1013 9.41 2.35 -2.94
C TRP A 1013 10.27 1.59 -3.96
N ALA A 1014 10.90 0.49 -3.54
CA ALA A 1014 11.82 -0.27 -4.39
C ALA A 1014 11.12 -0.83 -5.64
N GLN A 1015 9.90 -1.36 -5.48
CA GLN A 1015 9.11 -1.92 -6.59
C GLN A 1015 8.44 -0.85 -7.46
N THR A 1016 8.11 0.33 -6.91
CA THR A 1016 7.28 1.37 -7.57
C THR A 1016 8.04 2.59 -8.08
N SER A 1017 9.32 2.74 -7.74
CA SER A 1017 10.14 3.90 -8.13
C SER A 1017 10.25 4.12 -9.64
N GLY A 1018 10.17 3.03 -10.43
CA GLY A 1018 10.20 3.09 -11.89
C GLY A 1018 9.02 3.87 -12.48
N ASP A 1019 7.80 3.56 -12.03
CA ASP A 1019 6.56 4.20 -12.49
C ASP A 1019 6.53 5.69 -12.15
N VAL A 1020 6.91 6.02 -10.91
CA VAL A 1020 6.99 7.41 -10.44
C VAL A 1020 8.02 8.19 -11.26
N GLY A 1021 9.17 7.58 -11.55
CA GLY A 1021 10.22 8.15 -12.39
C GLY A 1021 9.74 8.44 -13.81
N GLN A 1022 9.05 7.48 -14.45
CA GLN A 1022 8.49 7.67 -15.79
C GLN A 1022 7.43 8.78 -15.82
N MET A 1023 6.50 8.78 -14.87
CA MET A 1023 5.46 9.81 -14.78
C MET A 1023 6.08 11.21 -14.57
N GLY A 1024 7.09 11.30 -13.71
CA GLY A 1024 7.86 12.53 -13.49
C GLY A 1024 8.59 13.00 -14.74
N LEU A 1025 9.23 12.09 -15.48
CA LEU A 1025 9.91 12.41 -16.74
C LEU A 1025 8.95 12.96 -17.79
N TYR A 1026 7.79 12.31 -18.00
CA TYR A 1026 6.78 12.81 -18.94
C TYR A 1026 6.28 14.21 -18.57
N TRP A 1027 6.03 14.45 -17.28
CA TRP A 1027 5.59 15.75 -16.79
C TRP A 1027 6.65 16.85 -17.00
N LEU A 1028 7.93 16.53 -16.74
CA LEU A 1028 9.05 17.44 -16.97
C LEU A 1028 9.22 17.77 -18.46
N CYS A 1029 9.20 16.76 -19.35
CA CYS A 1029 9.29 16.95 -20.80
C CYS A 1029 8.14 17.82 -21.33
N PHE A 1030 6.91 17.53 -20.89
CA PHE A 1030 5.72 18.30 -21.28
C PHE A 1030 5.82 19.76 -20.84
N THR A 1031 6.20 19.99 -19.59
CA THR A 1031 6.36 21.35 -19.02
C THR A 1031 7.48 22.11 -19.73
N ALA A 1032 8.60 21.46 -20.03
CA ALA A 1032 9.71 22.07 -20.76
C ALA A 1032 9.30 22.54 -22.17
N ILE A 1033 8.55 21.72 -22.90
CA ILE A 1033 8.04 22.07 -24.24
C ILE A 1033 7.10 23.27 -24.17
N ASP A 1034 6.19 23.29 -23.20
CA ASP A 1034 5.24 24.40 -23.01
C ASP A 1034 5.97 25.71 -22.68
N VAL A 1035 6.94 25.65 -21.76
CA VAL A 1035 7.77 26.80 -21.40
C VAL A 1035 8.57 27.30 -22.60
N ALA A 1036 9.10 26.41 -23.43
CA ALA A 1036 9.80 26.77 -24.66
C ALA A 1036 8.87 27.45 -25.70
N CYS A 1037 7.66 26.92 -25.89
CA CYS A 1037 6.66 27.52 -26.78
C CYS A 1037 6.24 28.92 -26.31
N GLY A 1038 6.00 29.10 -25.00
CA GLY A 1038 5.71 30.40 -24.42
C GLY A 1038 6.87 31.39 -24.58
N TRP A 1039 8.13 30.93 -24.44
CA TRP A 1039 9.30 31.76 -24.69
C TRP A 1039 9.35 32.25 -26.15
N VAL A 1040 9.07 31.37 -27.12
CA VAL A 1040 8.98 31.74 -28.54
C VAL A 1040 7.92 32.84 -28.74
N ALA A 1041 6.74 32.71 -28.14
CA ALA A 1041 5.69 33.71 -28.25
C ALA A 1041 6.12 35.09 -27.73
N TYR A 1042 6.74 35.14 -26.55
CA TYR A 1042 7.25 36.40 -25.98
C TYR A 1042 8.41 36.99 -26.78
N ARG A 1043 9.25 36.15 -27.38
CA ARG A 1043 10.33 36.60 -28.27
C ARG A 1043 9.78 37.28 -29.53
N LEU A 1044 8.71 36.71 -30.10
CA LEU A 1044 8.01 37.26 -31.28
C LEU A 1044 7.21 38.52 -30.99
N ASP A 1045 6.92 38.81 -29.72
CA ASP A 1045 6.20 40.01 -29.27
C ASP A 1045 7.09 41.28 -29.22
N GLY A 1046 8.39 41.15 -29.51
CA GLY A 1046 9.29 42.30 -29.69
C GLY A 1046 10.05 42.76 -28.43
N ASN A 1047 10.33 41.85 -27.48
CA ASN A 1047 11.19 42.05 -26.29
C ASN A 1047 10.76 43.12 -25.27
N LYS A 1048 9.58 43.77 -25.40
CA LYS A 1048 9.14 44.80 -24.44
C LYS A 1048 8.74 44.27 -23.06
N ALA A 1049 8.38 42.98 -22.95
CA ALA A 1049 7.95 42.35 -21.69
C ALA A 1049 8.81 41.12 -21.35
N ARG A 1050 9.23 41.00 -20.09
CA ARG A 1050 9.96 39.82 -19.59
C ARG A 1050 9.03 38.61 -19.55
N TYR A 1051 9.48 37.45 -20.06
CA TYR A 1051 8.70 36.22 -20.10
C TYR A 1051 8.48 35.64 -18.68
N PRO A 1052 7.24 35.57 -18.17
CA PRO A 1052 6.96 35.06 -16.83
C PRO A 1052 6.63 33.57 -16.86
N ALA A 1053 7.64 32.71 -17.10
CA ALA A 1053 7.46 31.26 -17.23
C ALA A 1053 6.70 30.61 -16.04
N HIS A 1054 6.95 31.07 -14.81
CA HIS A 1054 6.26 30.59 -13.62
C HIS A 1054 4.74 30.85 -13.65
N LEU A 1055 4.29 31.98 -14.24
CA LEU A 1055 2.87 32.26 -14.39
C LEU A 1055 2.22 31.31 -15.39
N LEU A 1056 2.91 30.98 -16.50
CA LEU A 1056 2.43 30.03 -17.49
C LEU A 1056 2.24 28.63 -16.87
N VAL A 1057 3.23 28.14 -16.11
CA VAL A 1057 3.12 26.85 -15.42
C VAL A 1057 1.97 26.87 -14.40
N ALA A 1058 1.85 27.94 -13.60
CA ALA A 1058 0.81 28.07 -12.58
C ALA A 1058 -0.62 28.14 -13.18
N GLN A 1059 -0.80 28.66 -14.40
CA GLN A 1059 -2.11 28.68 -15.08
C GLN A 1059 -2.73 27.29 -15.24
N ARG A 1060 -1.91 26.25 -15.33
CA ARG A 1060 -2.37 24.87 -15.53
C ARG A 1060 -3.20 24.35 -14.36
N LEU A 1061 -2.94 24.84 -13.15
CA LEU A 1061 -3.58 24.37 -11.93
C LEU A 1061 -4.92 25.04 -11.65
N VAL A 1062 -5.05 26.35 -11.92
CA VAL A 1062 -6.25 27.13 -11.57
C VAL A 1062 -6.98 27.67 -12.79
N TYR A 1063 -6.27 28.37 -13.67
CA TYR A 1063 -6.87 29.06 -14.82
C TYR A 1063 -7.52 28.08 -15.80
N ARG A 1064 -6.85 26.94 -16.06
CA ARG A 1064 -7.33 25.89 -16.97
C ARG A 1064 -8.65 25.26 -16.50
N GLN A 1065 -8.83 25.09 -15.19
CA GLN A 1065 -10.04 24.50 -14.60
C GLN A 1065 -11.28 25.38 -14.85
N ILE A 1066 -11.09 26.70 -14.76
CA ILE A 1066 -12.14 27.67 -15.10
C ILE A 1066 -12.50 27.56 -16.59
N MET A 1067 -11.51 27.38 -17.46
CA MET A 1067 -11.75 27.27 -18.91
C MET A 1067 -12.55 26.01 -19.27
N TYR A 1068 -12.29 24.88 -18.60
CA TYR A 1068 -13.07 23.66 -18.80
C TYR A 1068 -14.54 23.86 -18.43
N TRP A 1069 -14.78 24.40 -17.24
CA TRP A 1069 -16.14 24.64 -16.76
C TRP A 1069 -16.89 25.57 -17.71
N VAL A 1070 -16.21 26.61 -18.21
CA VAL A 1070 -16.74 27.54 -19.21
C VAL A 1070 -17.18 26.81 -20.48
N VAL A 1071 -16.33 25.95 -21.06
CA VAL A 1071 -16.64 25.24 -22.32
C VAL A 1071 -17.74 24.21 -22.11
N LEU A 1072 -17.68 23.41 -21.04
CA LEU A 1072 -18.73 22.45 -20.70
C LEU A 1072 -20.07 23.15 -20.48
N ARG A 1073 -20.07 24.29 -19.79
CA ARG A 1073 -21.26 25.11 -19.60
C ARG A 1073 -21.77 25.66 -20.92
N ALA A 1074 -20.90 26.09 -21.84
CA ALA A 1074 -21.28 26.55 -23.16
C ALA A 1074 -21.95 25.43 -23.98
N ILE A 1075 -21.37 24.23 -24.00
CA ILE A 1075 -21.94 23.04 -24.66
C ILE A 1075 -23.29 22.68 -24.04
N ALA A 1076 -23.39 22.62 -22.71
CA ALA A 1076 -24.64 22.36 -22.01
C ALA A 1076 -25.70 23.41 -22.31
N SER A 1077 -25.31 24.69 -22.43
CA SER A 1077 -26.23 25.77 -22.80
C SER A 1077 -26.73 25.63 -24.24
N ALA A 1078 -25.85 25.23 -25.16
CA ALA A 1078 -26.19 24.99 -26.56
C ALA A 1078 -27.14 23.79 -26.69
N ILE A 1079 -26.88 22.69 -25.98
CA ILE A 1079 -27.77 21.53 -25.94
C ILE A 1079 -29.13 21.90 -25.29
N GLY A 1080 -29.11 22.66 -24.20
CA GLY A 1080 -30.31 23.09 -23.49
C GLY A 1080 -31.19 24.10 -24.26
N GLY A 1081 -30.58 24.88 -25.16
CA GLY A 1081 -31.27 25.84 -26.02
C GLY A 1081 -31.62 27.17 -25.38
N PHE A 1082 -30.84 27.59 -24.38
CA PHE A 1082 -31.01 28.86 -23.69
C PHE A 1082 -30.54 30.06 -24.53
N VAL A 1083 -31.16 31.22 -24.33
CA VAL A 1083 -30.63 32.50 -24.83
C VAL A 1083 -29.61 33.03 -23.83
N VAL A 1084 -28.46 33.44 -24.33
CA VAL A 1084 -27.42 34.10 -23.54
C VAL A 1084 -27.28 35.53 -24.06
N GLY A 1085 -27.50 36.52 -23.20
CA GLY A 1085 -27.35 37.94 -23.56
C GLY A 1085 -25.90 38.44 -23.49
N TRP A 1086 -25.66 39.66 -24.00
CA TRP A 1086 -24.34 40.31 -24.06
C TRP A 1086 -23.57 40.33 -22.72
N GLY A 1087 -24.30 40.47 -21.60
CA GLY A 1087 -23.79 40.18 -20.27
C GLY A 1087 -22.61 41.06 -19.84
N LYS A 1088 -22.88 42.34 -19.56
CA LYS A 1088 -21.87 43.36 -19.21
C LYS A 1088 -20.94 42.99 -18.03
N LEU A 1089 -19.65 43.37 -18.12
CA LEU A 1089 -18.64 43.32 -17.05
C LEU A 1089 -18.50 44.69 -16.36
N GLU A 1090 -18.28 44.72 -15.05
CA GLU A 1090 -17.93 45.96 -14.33
C GLU A 1090 -16.53 46.44 -14.72
N ARG A 1091 -16.37 47.75 -14.93
CA ARG A 1091 -15.11 48.38 -15.36
C ARG A 1091 -14.46 49.20 -14.24
N SER A 1092 -13.14 49.09 -14.11
CA SER A 1092 -12.33 49.81 -13.12
C SER A 1092 -11.74 51.11 -13.66
N GLY A 1093 -11.59 51.25 -14.99
CA GLY A 1093 -11.01 52.44 -15.63
C GLY A 1093 -9.48 52.53 -15.53
N ARG A 1094 -8.79 51.44 -15.20
CA ARG A 1094 -7.34 51.43 -14.90
C ARG A 1094 -6.50 50.90 -16.07
N VAL A 1095 -6.56 51.53 -17.24
CA VAL A 1095 -5.73 51.15 -18.39
C VAL A 1095 -4.46 52.01 -18.43
N GLU A 1096 -3.32 51.42 -18.12
CA GLU A 1096 -2.00 52.05 -18.31
C GLU A 1096 -1.46 51.66 -19.69
N ALA A 1097 -1.60 52.56 -20.67
CA ALA A 1097 -0.87 52.45 -21.93
C ALA A 1097 0.58 52.92 -21.71
N ALA A 1098 1.54 52.08 -22.10
CA ALA A 1098 2.98 52.32 -21.90
C ALA A 1098 3.54 53.45 -22.77
#